data_AF-A0A9D5WC41-F1
#
_entry.id   AF-A0A9D5WC41-F1
#
_cell.length_a   1.000
_cell.length_b   1.000
_cell.length_c   1.000
_cell.angle_alpha   90.00
_cell.angle_beta   90.00
_cell.angle_gamma   90.00
#
_symmetry.space_group_name_H-M   'P 1'
#
loop_
_entity.id
_entity.type
_entity.pdbx_description
1 polymer ?
#
loop_
_entity_poly.entity_id
_entity_poly.type
_entity_poly.pdbx_seq_one_letter_code
_entity_poly.pdbx_strand_id
1 'polypeptide(L)'
;MAYFFTNAIDITPSSGSWVTIDLSPYLPQDATVAVLRVHEGSYGEHVNYGLRTYGSSNDNYAVGYINGYSQCDFYVKVSTALKIEAKIQTTYCKIKLTGYFTSDAAGFTEPYQIAADLTSSWTTYNLSSYIPISAKFALLEITCTDSVWNNTGIRPFGSTDTRVAPQYGASHFGFCVPIDGNRKFEAIKNGGTTKIYLHGYVTAGRSFVNGINKSVTNTDNYQTITLTPPWGASGVLIESWTHTSGHDGFVALRKGSTDDIYKNSSFCTHAIGIDFAAKTIEGKRQNTYMDFYVMGYFCKPYKNIDLMPRNWVGEFNNQVSGSFSDGDEVLIDIRQPSGDNGYYNLPSPIADMGTLSLLNLLNTEIAANYMATILSDMAEFYEANGLGDSVNEFFESVISSEYLNSINSHGSDLKILFIKQPFLLERILHFSLDIATGFWNSLYIGNKIVDSGIETMFSVSSGLGNSKDVNFPLTISEGFRKYLALLNGITDPVNSLAVLTSTIEEHIHIPYFFRNSLRPVLTTRVSPAWDITIEGSSIKKYVKKINLTKQESEAIDHIEIELAGLKLWDVCNPVTNYGELCIKLTLSNPPGVADPYEFYLETREKKESAVSNPAARGGSANINIWGRQKPAILAKGFASKLSDTYYNKYASEIAAEIAGSSLAGYGVSIPITWDCDDYWISEFSTEDYPINALIKLAEAAGAIVRTNSDGSLTVRSKFPVKPEELSNETAVYSFDFTNIISMDYTEEQPEFSSVTVNINNGSSSEDYSIEAVDGTCAKPGETLQIKVYIPNKSASYKLKVAGDAKISKVGTYSETLDETVTITNGSGSVSKAIYSVTSYTLHTCDGSGKTIDYTAGSKTITICRGSLTPLDDTCSLLDICYETKYDLWDVTSTVSGTVALFVVKDTGSSAASAVTVVVGGVAAPDNKGADNINNALIITETQAVTVGQIYLYDNSYRRRKYTLDVPYCGAQDGSVASVNDDESGTYMKGIVREASVEISLSSKDKSPKFKETIVVYGYDNYKNPVK
;
A
#
# COMPACT_ATOMS: atom_id res chain seq x y z
N MET A 1 -11.43 -3.81 4.49
CA MET A 1 -10.92 -5.17 4.65
C MET A 1 -12.05 -6.16 4.45
N ALA A 2 -11.86 -7.19 3.64
CA ALA A 2 -12.82 -8.29 3.52
C ALA A 2 -12.84 -9.19 4.76
N TYR A 3 -14.00 -9.32 5.41
CA TYR A 3 -14.29 -10.23 6.52
C TYR A 3 -15.53 -11.06 6.21
N PHE A 4 -15.49 -12.35 6.49
CA PHE A 4 -16.60 -13.28 6.23
C PHE A 4 -16.92 -14.07 7.49
N PHE A 5 -18.21 -14.14 7.85
CA PHE A 5 -18.65 -14.89 9.02
C PHE A 5 -18.57 -16.41 8.75
N THR A 6 -18.40 -17.20 9.82
CA THR A 6 -18.51 -18.67 9.71
C THR A 6 -19.94 -19.09 9.39
N ASN A 7 -20.91 -18.49 10.09
CA ASN A 7 -22.33 -18.63 9.83
C ASN A 7 -22.89 -17.27 9.46
N ALA A 8 -23.74 -17.24 8.44
CA ALA A 8 -24.41 -16.05 7.97
C ALA A 8 -25.51 -15.63 8.96
N ILE A 9 -25.66 -14.33 9.17
CA ILE A 9 -26.56 -13.75 10.16
C ILE A 9 -27.88 -13.38 9.46
N ASP A 10 -29.02 -13.90 9.89
CA ASP A 10 -30.33 -13.54 9.32
C ASP A 10 -30.70 -12.10 9.71
N ILE A 11 -30.88 -11.25 8.70
CA ILE A 11 -31.27 -9.83 8.84
C ILE A 11 -32.54 -9.53 8.04
N THR A 12 -33.36 -10.56 7.77
CA THR A 12 -34.58 -10.45 6.96
C THR A 12 -35.55 -9.42 7.56
N PRO A 13 -35.95 -8.37 6.81
CA PRO A 13 -36.90 -7.36 7.29
C PRO A 13 -38.36 -7.87 7.25
N SER A 14 -39.30 -7.05 7.72
CA SER A 14 -40.73 -7.25 7.43
C SER A 14 -41.04 -7.01 5.94
N SER A 15 -42.11 -7.62 5.42
CA SER A 15 -42.51 -7.50 4.01
C SER A 15 -43.29 -6.22 3.68
N GLY A 16 -43.30 -5.85 2.40
CA GLY A 16 -44.24 -4.86 1.83
C GLY A 16 -43.78 -3.40 1.78
N SER A 17 -42.68 -3.03 2.45
CA SER A 17 -42.11 -1.67 2.41
C SER A 17 -40.58 -1.70 2.52
N TRP A 18 -39.92 -0.60 2.12
CA TRP A 18 -38.48 -0.42 2.37
C TRP A 18 -38.28 -0.25 3.88
N VAL A 19 -37.48 -1.14 4.46
CA VAL A 19 -37.17 -1.17 5.89
C VAL A 19 -35.68 -0.85 6.05
N THR A 20 -35.39 0.11 6.92
CA THR A 20 -34.02 0.38 7.37
C THR A 20 -33.55 -0.76 8.27
N ILE A 21 -32.43 -1.37 7.93
CA ILE A 21 -31.78 -2.41 8.74
C ILE A 21 -30.53 -1.79 9.38
N ASP A 22 -30.46 -1.87 10.71
CA ASP A 22 -29.28 -1.47 11.48
C ASP A 22 -28.30 -2.64 11.59
N LEU A 23 -27.11 -2.48 11.02
CA LEU A 23 -26.04 -3.47 11.02
C LEU A 23 -24.96 -3.17 12.08
N SER A 24 -25.10 -2.10 12.88
CA SER A 24 -24.14 -1.75 13.94
C SER A 24 -23.89 -2.85 14.98
N PRO A 25 -24.82 -3.79 15.27
CA PRO A 25 -24.51 -4.92 16.16
C PRO A 25 -23.54 -5.95 15.55
N TYR A 26 -23.37 -5.95 14.23
CA TYR A 26 -22.64 -7.00 13.50
C TYR A 26 -21.39 -6.49 12.78
N LEU A 27 -21.34 -5.19 12.47
CA LEU A 27 -20.29 -4.57 11.68
C LEU A 27 -19.46 -3.60 12.51
N PRO A 28 -18.14 -3.50 12.27
CA PRO A 28 -17.32 -2.45 12.85
C PRO A 28 -17.64 -1.09 12.22
N GLN A 29 -17.30 -0.01 12.93
CA GLN A 29 -17.57 1.37 12.51
C GLN A 29 -16.93 1.77 11.17
N ASP A 30 -15.87 1.08 10.75
CA ASP A 30 -15.16 1.32 9.48
C ASP A 30 -15.72 0.49 8.30
N ALA A 31 -16.77 -0.30 8.49
CA ALA A 31 -17.39 -1.07 7.41
C ALA A 31 -17.99 -0.16 6.32
N THR A 32 -17.66 -0.44 5.07
CA THR A 32 -18.05 0.38 3.90
C THR A 32 -19.03 -0.32 2.98
N VAL A 33 -18.97 -1.66 2.88
CA VAL A 33 -19.83 -2.48 2.02
C VAL A 33 -20.20 -3.76 2.76
N ALA A 34 -21.49 -4.10 2.82
CA ALA A 34 -21.98 -5.35 3.36
C ALA A 34 -22.12 -6.40 2.25
N VAL A 35 -21.77 -7.65 2.55
CA VAL A 35 -22.02 -8.81 1.66
C VAL A 35 -23.28 -9.52 2.15
N LEU A 36 -24.31 -9.50 1.32
CA LEU A 36 -25.65 -9.96 1.66
C LEU A 36 -26.03 -11.13 0.76
N ARG A 37 -26.26 -12.31 1.33
CA ARG A 37 -26.80 -13.45 0.60
C ARG A 37 -28.31 -13.42 0.61
N VAL A 38 -28.90 -13.36 -0.57
CA VAL A 38 -30.35 -13.47 -0.77
C VAL A 38 -30.65 -14.88 -1.24
N HIS A 39 -31.62 -15.53 -0.59
CA HIS A 39 -32.15 -16.82 -1.02
C HIS A 39 -33.62 -16.94 -0.64
N GLU A 40 -34.33 -17.87 -1.27
CA GLU A 40 -35.71 -18.17 -0.90
C GLU A 40 -35.79 -19.34 0.10
N GLY A 41 -36.64 -19.18 1.12
CA GLY A 41 -36.89 -20.16 2.17
C GLY A 41 -37.97 -21.18 1.84
N SER A 42 -38.92 -20.86 0.96
CA SER A 42 -39.89 -21.82 0.41
C SER A 42 -39.41 -22.36 -0.93
N TYR A 43 -39.95 -23.49 -1.39
CA TYR A 43 -39.67 -24.02 -2.71
C TYR A 43 -40.77 -23.59 -3.69
N GLY A 44 -40.39 -22.87 -4.76
CA GLY A 44 -41.24 -22.68 -5.94
C GLY A 44 -42.01 -21.36 -6.05
N GLU A 45 -41.78 -20.35 -5.20
CA GLU A 45 -42.40 -19.03 -5.34
C GLU A 45 -41.41 -17.95 -5.78
N HIS A 46 -41.72 -17.28 -6.89
CA HIS A 46 -40.99 -16.09 -7.31
C HIS A 46 -41.31 -14.91 -6.39
N VAL A 47 -40.31 -14.42 -5.65
CA VAL A 47 -40.50 -13.31 -4.69
C VAL A 47 -39.65 -12.10 -5.06
N ASN A 48 -40.29 -10.94 -5.17
CA ASN A 48 -39.61 -9.67 -5.40
C ASN A 48 -38.84 -9.24 -4.15
N TYR A 49 -37.66 -8.67 -4.37
CA TYR A 49 -36.85 -8.09 -3.31
C TYR A 49 -35.99 -6.93 -3.87
N GLY A 50 -35.54 -6.08 -2.96
CA GLY A 50 -34.66 -4.97 -3.25
C GLY A 50 -33.71 -4.75 -2.08
N LEU A 51 -32.48 -4.37 -2.41
CA LEU A 51 -31.41 -4.05 -1.48
C LEU A 51 -30.76 -2.74 -1.95
N ARG A 52 -30.59 -1.78 -1.05
CA ARG A 52 -29.96 -0.50 -1.41
C ARG A 52 -29.27 0.17 -0.24
N THR A 53 -28.42 1.12 -0.57
CA THR A 53 -27.79 2.02 0.39
C THR A 53 -28.84 2.81 1.15
N TYR A 54 -28.66 3.00 2.45
CA TYR A 54 -29.55 3.85 3.26
C TYR A 54 -29.64 5.26 2.67
N GLY A 55 -30.86 5.70 2.37
CA GLY A 55 -31.15 7.01 1.76
C GLY A 55 -31.08 7.05 0.23
N SER A 56 -30.82 5.92 -0.44
CA SER A 56 -30.90 5.83 -1.90
C SER A 56 -32.35 5.97 -2.39
N SER A 57 -32.51 6.64 -3.52
CA SER A 57 -33.75 6.80 -4.26
C SER A 57 -34.01 5.66 -5.26
N ASN A 58 -33.03 4.79 -5.51
CA ASN A 58 -33.17 3.62 -6.38
C ASN A 58 -34.30 2.70 -5.88
N ASP A 59 -35.23 2.33 -6.78
CA ASP A 59 -36.35 1.43 -6.50
C ASP A 59 -36.37 0.22 -7.46
N ASN A 60 -35.23 -0.45 -7.61
CA ASN A 60 -35.10 -1.69 -8.40
C ASN A 60 -35.89 -2.88 -7.81
N TYR A 61 -36.66 -2.69 -6.73
CA TYR A 61 -37.50 -3.72 -6.09
C TYR A 61 -38.49 -4.40 -7.05
N ALA A 62 -39.09 -3.64 -7.97
CA ALA A 62 -40.13 -4.14 -8.89
C ALA A 62 -39.57 -4.69 -10.21
N VAL A 63 -38.26 -4.71 -10.37
CA VAL A 63 -37.56 -4.95 -11.66
C VAL A 63 -37.15 -6.42 -11.80
N GLY A 64 -37.48 -7.27 -10.83
CA GLY A 64 -37.31 -8.72 -10.90
C GLY A 64 -37.51 -9.40 -9.54
N TYR A 65 -37.65 -10.72 -9.57
CA TYR A 65 -37.73 -11.60 -8.41
C TYR A 65 -36.49 -12.50 -8.32
N ILE A 66 -36.25 -13.00 -7.11
CA ILE A 66 -35.42 -14.19 -6.95
C ILE A 66 -36.25 -15.38 -7.46
N ASN A 67 -35.66 -16.20 -8.34
CA ASN A 67 -36.33 -17.44 -8.76
C ASN A 67 -36.56 -18.33 -7.53
N GLY A 68 -37.63 -19.13 -7.57
CA GLY A 68 -38.14 -20.19 -6.66
C GLY A 68 -37.11 -21.06 -5.90
N TYR A 69 -35.86 -20.94 -6.31
CA TYR A 69 -34.76 -21.84 -6.03
C TYR A 69 -33.41 -21.11 -5.93
N SER A 70 -33.28 -19.84 -6.29
CA SER A 70 -31.98 -19.17 -6.45
C SER A 70 -31.36 -18.69 -5.14
N GLN A 71 -30.04 -18.57 -5.17
CA GLN A 71 -29.27 -17.78 -4.22
C GLN A 71 -28.27 -16.90 -4.97
N CYS A 72 -27.93 -15.75 -4.41
CA CYS A 72 -26.87 -14.86 -4.92
C CYS A 72 -26.35 -13.95 -3.80
N ASP A 73 -25.13 -13.43 -3.98
CA ASP A 73 -24.55 -12.43 -3.07
C ASP A 73 -24.71 -11.02 -3.67
N PHE A 74 -25.23 -10.10 -2.87
CA PHE A 74 -25.30 -8.66 -3.11
C PHE A 74 -24.25 -7.92 -2.31
N TYR A 75 -23.89 -6.76 -2.82
CA TYR A 75 -22.89 -5.90 -2.22
C TYR A 75 -23.47 -4.50 -2.09
N VAL A 76 -23.74 -4.07 -0.86
CA VAL A 76 -24.47 -2.84 -0.58
C VAL A 76 -23.60 -1.90 0.24
N LYS A 77 -23.51 -0.62 -0.16
CA LYS A 77 -22.83 0.39 0.63
C LYS A 77 -23.50 0.51 2.00
N VAL A 78 -22.68 0.48 3.04
CA VAL A 78 -23.11 0.70 4.41
C VAL A 78 -22.95 2.20 4.72
N SER A 79 -23.98 2.83 5.28
CA SER A 79 -23.88 4.23 5.71
C SER A 79 -22.92 4.40 6.89
N THR A 80 -22.52 5.64 7.20
CA THR A 80 -21.68 5.94 8.38
C THR A 80 -22.33 5.54 9.71
N ALA A 81 -23.66 5.41 9.74
CA ALA A 81 -24.41 4.89 10.88
C ALA A 81 -24.62 3.37 10.84
N LEU A 82 -23.91 2.67 9.95
CA LEU A 82 -23.99 1.22 9.73
C LEU A 82 -25.37 0.72 9.30
N LYS A 83 -26.09 1.50 8.50
CA LYS A 83 -27.44 1.16 8.00
C LYS A 83 -27.46 0.89 6.50
N ILE A 84 -28.38 -0.01 6.12
CA ILE A 84 -28.82 -0.28 4.73
C ILE A 84 -30.36 -0.25 4.67
N GLU A 85 -30.93 -0.38 3.47
CA GLU A 85 -32.37 -0.58 3.29
C GLU A 85 -32.65 -1.86 2.48
N ALA A 86 -33.71 -2.56 2.86
CA ALA A 86 -34.17 -3.74 2.17
C ALA A 86 -35.70 -3.73 2.06
N LYS A 87 -36.22 -4.30 0.97
CA LYS A 87 -37.66 -4.50 0.77
C LYS A 87 -37.87 -5.90 0.24
N ILE A 88 -38.77 -6.65 0.87
CA ILE A 88 -39.12 -8.00 0.45
C ILE A 88 -40.63 -8.13 0.24
N GLN A 89 -41.04 -8.92 -0.74
CA GLN A 89 -42.46 -9.18 -1.00
C GLN A 89 -43.08 -10.08 0.07
N THR A 90 -42.35 -11.13 0.46
CA THR A 90 -42.77 -12.12 1.45
C THR A 90 -41.60 -12.47 2.36
N THR A 91 -41.89 -12.99 3.54
CA THR A 91 -40.88 -13.48 4.50
C THR A 91 -40.21 -14.79 4.05
N TYR A 92 -40.62 -15.35 2.90
CA TYR A 92 -39.90 -16.44 2.26
C TYR A 92 -38.60 -15.95 1.63
N CYS A 93 -38.50 -14.69 1.20
CA CYS A 93 -37.21 -14.10 0.85
C CYS A 93 -36.38 -13.93 2.12
N LYS A 94 -35.19 -14.53 2.17
CA LYS A 94 -34.25 -14.46 3.28
C LYS A 94 -33.03 -13.65 2.86
N ILE A 95 -32.69 -12.66 3.68
CA ILE A 95 -31.50 -11.83 3.50
C ILE A 95 -30.56 -12.14 4.67
N LYS A 96 -29.40 -12.71 4.37
CA LYS A 96 -28.38 -13.04 5.36
C LYS A 96 -27.12 -12.21 5.16
N LEU A 97 -26.58 -11.64 6.22
CA LEU A 97 -25.26 -10.99 6.23
C LEU A 97 -24.16 -12.07 6.28
N THR A 98 -23.39 -12.22 5.21
CA THR A 98 -22.32 -13.23 5.08
C THR A 98 -20.93 -12.67 5.31
N GLY A 99 -20.78 -11.35 5.18
CA GLY A 99 -19.51 -10.67 5.39
C GLY A 99 -19.61 -9.16 5.19
N TYR A 100 -18.47 -8.50 5.21
CA TYR A 100 -18.35 -7.08 4.92
C TYR A 100 -16.96 -6.73 4.41
N PHE A 101 -16.86 -5.56 3.80
CA PHE A 101 -15.61 -4.88 3.45
C PHE A 101 -15.47 -3.61 4.29
N THR A 102 -14.26 -3.06 4.34
CA THR A 102 -13.95 -1.77 5.00
C THR A 102 -13.20 -0.89 4.01
N SER A 103 -12.11 -0.21 4.36
CA SER A 103 -11.36 0.70 3.48
C SER A 103 -10.86 0.15 2.13
N ASP A 104 -10.94 -1.17 1.89
CA ASP A 104 -10.57 -1.82 0.63
C ASP A 104 -11.74 -1.98 -0.36
N ALA A 105 -12.93 -1.51 0.00
CA ALA A 105 -14.06 -1.43 -0.90
C ALA A 105 -14.80 -0.12 -0.69
N ALA A 106 -15.44 0.36 -1.75
CA ALA A 106 -16.35 1.49 -1.69
C ALA A 106 -17.62 1.14 -2.45
N GLY A 107 -18.75 1.58 -1.89
CA GLY A 107 -20.05 1.50 -2.53
C GLY A 107 -20.57 2.88 -2.91
N PHE A 108 -21.46 2.92 -3.90
CA PHE A 108 -22.15 4.11 -4.35
C PHE A 108 -23.49 4.26 -3.63
N THR A 109 -23.88 5.51 -3.36
CA THR A 109 -25.19 5.77 -2.78
C THR A 109 -26.28 5.50 -3.82
N GLU A 110 -26.10 6.02 -5.04
CA GLU A 110 -26.90 5.65 -6.20
C GLU A 110 -26.03 4.82 -7.15
N PRO A 111 -26.49 3.64 -7.59
CA PRO A 111 -25.70 2.81 -8.48
C PRO A 111 -25.71 3.36 -9.91
N TYR A 112 -24.60 3.21 -10.63
CA TYR A 112 -24.49 3.68 -12.02
C TYR A 112 -25.00 2.62 -12.98
N GLN A 113 -25.90 2.96 -13.89
CA GLN A 113 -26.31 2.05 -14.96
C GLN A 113 -25.21 2.01 -16.05
N ILE A 114 -24.49 0.89 -16.16
CA ILE A 114 -23.35 0.75 -17.09
C ILE A 114 -23.79 0.21 -18.45
N ALA A 115 -24.88 -0.55 -18.50
CA ALA A 115 -25.46 -1.08 -19.73
C ALA A 115 -26.97 -0.84 -19.75
N ALA A 116 -27.46 -0.23 -20.84
CA ALA A 116 -28.89 -0.08 -21.11
C ALA A 116 -29.52 -1.40 -21.55
N ASP A 117 -28.84 -2.10 -22.47
CA ASP A 117 -29.17 -3.44 -22.93
C ASP A 117 -27.89 -4.19 -23.30
N LEU A 118 -27.80 -5.45 -22.90
CA LEU A 118 -26.72 -6.35 -23.28
C LEU A 118 -26.93 -6.85 -24.72
N THR A 119 -25.84 -7.05 -25.48
CA THR A 119 -25.91 -7.58 -26.85
C THR A 119 -25.73 -9.10 -26.88
N SER A 120 -26.09 -9.74 -27.99
CA SER A 120 -25.86 -11.19 -28.24
C SER A 120 -24.41 -11.53 -28.56
N SER A 121 -23.47 -10.66 -28.20
CA SER A 121 -22.03 -10.84 -28.31
C SER A 121 -21.35 -10.33 -27.04
N TRP A 122 -20.23 -10.93 -26.67
CA TRP A 122 -19.42 -10.43 -25.55
C TRP A 122 -19.02 -8.98 -25.82
N THR A 123 -19.58 -8.09 -25.01
CA THR A 123 -19.39 -6.65 -25.12
C THR A 123 -18.50 -6.20 -23.98
N THR A 124 -17.46 -5.43 -24.29
CA THR A 124 -16.58 -4.85 -23.27
C THR A 124 -17.23 -3.62 -22.64
N TYR A 125 -17.27 -3.58 -21.32
CA TYR A 125 -17.71 -2.43 -20.53
C TYR A 125 -16.51 -1.82 -19.80
N ASN A 126 -16.30 -0.52 -20.01
CA ASN A 126 -15.20 0.22 -19.39
C ASN A 126 -15.71 1.02 -18.19
N LEU A 127 -15.18 0.77 -17.01
CA LEU A 127 -15.59 1.42 -15.77
C LEU A 127 -14.69 2.59 -15.35
N SER A 128 -13.80 3.04 -16.24
CA SER A 128 -12.76 4.02 -15.89
C SER A 128 -13.26 5.37 -15.39
N SER A 129 -14.47 5.77 -15.75
CA SER A 129 -15.08 7.01 -15.26
C SER A 129 -15.71 6.87 -13.87
N TYR A 130 -15.89 5.65 -13.36
CA TYR A 130 -16.66 5.40 -12.14
C TYR A 130 -15.80 4.92 -10.96
N ILE A 131 -14.69 4.20 -11.23
CA ILE A 131 -13.89 3.52 -10.21
C ILE A 131 -12.39 3.80 -10.38
N PRO A 132 -11.58 3.78 -9.30
CA PRO A 132 -10.16 4.11 -9.36
C PRO A 132 -9.33 3.01 -10.04
N ILE A 133 -8.12 3.36 -10.51
CA ILE A 133 -7.18 2.42 -11.14
C ILE A 133 -6.73 1.26 -10.26
N SER A 134 -6.83 1.43 -8.94
CA SER A 134 -6.52 0.38 -7.97
C SER A 134 -7.59 -0.71 -7.87
N ALA A 135 -8.80 -0.51 -8.43
CA ALA A 135 -9.89 -1.46 -8.34
C ALA A 135 -9.53 -2.81 -9.00
N LYS A 136 -9.87 -3.92 -8.34
CA LYS A 136 -9.62 -5.32 -8.76
C LYS A 136 -10.90 -6.08 -9.06
N PHE A 137 -12.01 -5.67 -8.45
CA PHE A 137 -13.32 -6.25 -8.67
C PHE A 137 -14.37 -5.14 -8.79
N ALA A 138 -15.35 -5.34 -9.67
CA ALA A 138 -16.56 -4.53 -9.77
C ALA A 138 -17.73 -5.25 -9.09
N LEU A 139 -18.54 -4.51 -8.35
CA LEU A 139 -19.70 -4.99 -7.62
C LEU A 139 -20.96 -4.59 -8.39
N LEU A 140 -21.65 -5.56 -8.96
CA LEU A 140 -22.73 -5.37 -9.92
C LEU A 140 -24.08 -5.83 -9.35
N GLU A 141 -25.14 -5.16 -9.76
CA GLU A 141 -26.54 -5.61 -9.69
C GLU A 141 -27.02 -5.84 -11.12
N ILE A 142 -27.65 -6.99 -11.35
CA ILE A 142 -28.22 -7.37 -12.63
C ILE A 142 -29.73 -7.47 -12.46
N THR A 143 -30.45 -6.73 -13.30
CA THR A 143 -31.90 -6.81 -13.38
C THR A 143 -32.32 -7.18 -14.79
N CYS A 144 -33.20 -8.15 -14.95
CA CYS A 144 -33.85 -8.50 -16.21
C CYS A 144 -35.35 -8.29 -16.02
N THR A 145 -36.05 -7.57 -16.90
CA THR A 145 -37.51 -7.35 -16.78
C THR A 145 -38.36 -8.25 -17.65
N ASP A 146 -37.77 -8.93 -18.63
CA ASP A 146 -38.53 -9.75 -19.57
C ASP A 146 -38.99 -11.06 -18.97
N SER A 147 -40.16 -11.57 -19.37
CA SER A 147 -40.67 -12.87 -18.92
C SER A 147 -40.04 -14.08 -19.63
N VAL A 148 -39.08 -13.87 -20.53
CA VAL A 148 -38.45 -14.94 -21.34
C VAL A 148 -37.08 -15.29 -20.75
N TRP A 149 -36.73 -16.57 -20.83
CA TRP A 149 -35.42 -17.06 -20.45
C TRP A 149 -34.33 -16.52 -21.37
N ASN A 150 -33.35 -15.85 -20.79
CA ASN A 150 -32.25 -15.23 -21.54
C ASN A 150 -30.92 -15.76 -21.02
N ASN A 151 -30.05 -16.22 -21.92
CA ASN A 151 -28.70 -16.58 -21.53
C ASN A 151 -27.92 -15.30 -21.21
N THR A 152 -27.39 -15.21 -19.99
CA THR A 152 -26.55 -14.10 -19.54
C THR A 152 -25.18 -14.64 -19.16
N GLY A 153 -24.12 -13.90 -19.47
CA GLY A 153 -22.77 -14.18 -19.02
C GLY A 153 -22.05 -12.89 -18.66
N ILE A 154 -21.19 -12.96 -17.64
CA ILE A 154 -20.35 -11.86 -17.16
C ILE A 154 -18.98 -12.46 -16.88
N ARG A 155 -17.91 -11.86 -17.39
CA ARG A 155 -16.54 -12.39 -17.22
C ARG A 155 -15.49 -11.26 -17.21
N PRO A 156 -14.27 -11.54 -16.71
CA PRO A 156 -13.15 -10.61 -16.81
C PRO A 156 -12.81 -10.27 -18.26
N PHE A 157 -12.31 -9.05 -18.50
CA PHE A 157 -11.84 -8.66 -19.83
C PHE A 157 -10.66 -9.54 -20.29
N GLY A 158 -10.72 -10.01 -21.54
CA GLY A 158 -9.72 -10.92 -22.11
C GLY A 158 -9.87 -12.39 -21.70
N SER A 159 -10.93 -12.73 -20.96
CA SER A 159 -11.23 -14.11 -20.59
C SER A 159 -11.60 -14.96 -21.81
N THR A 160 -11.10 -16.20 -21.85
CA THR A 160 -11.50 -17.21 -22.84
C THR A 160 -12.74 -18.00 -22.41
N ASP A 161 -13.26 -17.74 -21.21
CA ASP A 161 -14.39 -18.46 -20.65
C ASP A 161 -15.68 -18.17 -21.42
N THR A 162 -16.35 -19.20 -21.93
CA THR A 162 -17.60 -19.07 -22.69
C THR A 162 -18.85 -19.33 -21.85
N ARG A 163 -18.72 -19.26 -20.52
CA ARG A 163 -19.80 -19.57 -19.57
C ARG A 163 -20.92 -18.53 -19.68
N VAL A 164 -22.04 -18.99 -20.19
CA VAL A 164 -23.34 -18.30 -20.18
C VAL A 164 -24.35 -19.27 -19.58
N ALA A 165 -25.34 -18.76 -18.86
CA ALA A 165 -26.40 -19.60 -18.33
C ALA A 165 -27.77 -18.95 -18.53
N PRO A 166 -28.82 -19.77 -18.69
CA PRO A 166 -30.17 -19.25 -18.79
C PRO A 166 -30.54 -18.62 -17.45
N GLN A 167 -30.81 -17.32 -17.51
CA GLN A 167 -31.44 -16.58 -16.42
C GLN A 167 -32.95 -16.60 -16.66
N TYR A 168 -33.69 -16.86 -15.59
CA TYR A 168 -35.15 -16.80 -15.67
C TYR A 168 -35.57 -15.37 -16.03
N GLY A 169 -36.67 -15.27 -16.75
CA GLY A 169 -37.28 -13.97 -17.01
C GLY A 169 -37.61 -13.25 -15.70
N ALA A 170 -37.53 -11.92 -15.68
CA ALA A 170 -37.74 -11.12 -14.48
C ALA A 170 -36.74 -11.45 -13.34
N SER A 171 -35.49 -11.80 -13.65
CA SER A 171 -34.46 -12.11 -12.65
C SER A 171 -33.81 -10.85 -12.06
N HIS A 172 -33.52 -10.91 -10.77
CA HIS A 172 -32.75 -9.91 -10.04
C HIS A 172 -31.67 -10.62 -9.21
N PHE A 173 -30.38 -10.27 -9.40
CA PHE A 173 -29.26 -10.85 -8.64
C PHE A 173 -28.03 -9.94 -8.60
N GLY A 174 -27.19 -10.13 -7.56
CA GLY A 174 -25.89 -9.48 -7.44
C GLY A 174 -24.77 -10.30 -8.07
N PHE A 175 -23.70 -9.63 -8.48
CA PHE A 175 -22.53 -10.28 -9.08
C PHE A 175 -21.25 -9.50 -8.78
N CYS A 176 -20.17 -10.19 -8.43
CA CYS A 176 -18.84 -9.60 -8.32
C CYS A 176 -17.98 -10.13 -9.45
N VAL A 177 -17.41 -9.24 -10.26
CA VAL A 177 -16.59 -9.62 -11.43
C VAL A 177 -15.17 -9.07 -11.29
N PRO A 178 -14.13 -9.87 -11.55
CA PRO A 178 -12.77 -9.36 -11.66
C PRO A 178 -12.61 -8.40 -12.85
N ILE A 179 -11.83 -7.33 -12.68
CA ILE A 179 -11.54 -6.33 -13.73
C ILE A 179 -10.04 -6.23 -13.99
N ASP A 180 -9.66 -5.79 -15.20
CA ASP A 180 -8.26 -5.56 -15.58
C ASP A 180 -7.73 -4.21 -15.05
N GLY A 181 -6.45 -3.90 -15.33
CA GLY A 181 -5.84 -2.61 -14.94
C GLY A 181 -6.50 -1.37 -15.57
N ASN A 182 -7.28 -1.57 -16.65
CA ASN A 182 -8.07 -0.52 -17.30
C ASN A 182 -9.53 -0.52 -16.85
N ARG A 183 -9.87 -1.28 -15.79
CA ARG A 183 -11.20 -1.36 -15.17
C ARG A 183 -12.28 -1.87 -16.14
N LYS A 184 -11.94 -2.87 -16.95
CA LYS A 184 -12.83 -3.48 -17.94
C LYS A 184 -13.32 -4.86 -17.52
N PHE A 185 -14.54 -5.18 -17.90
CA PHE A 185 -15.10 -6.54 -17.91
C PHE A 185 -15.90 -6.75 -19.20
N GLU A 186 -16.36 -7.98 -19.43
CA GLU A 186 -17.22 -8.32 -20.56
C GLU A 186 -18.54 -8.91 -20.08
N ALA A 187 -19.62 -8.59 -20.78
CA ALA A 187 -20.91 -9.24 -20.58
C ALA A 187 -21.60 -9.54 -21.91
N ILE A 188 -22.45 -10.56 -21.91
CA ILE A 188 -23.24 -11.00 -23.05
C ILE A 188 -24.67 -11.32 -22.61
N LYS A 189 -25.62 -11.11 -23.52
CA LYS A 189 -26.98 -11.60 -23.38
C LYS A 189 -27.60 -12.01 -24.70
N ASN A 190 -28.25 -13.17 -24.72
CA ASN A 190 -29.04 -13.60 -25.88
C ASN A 190 -30.53 -13.21 -25.74
N GLY A 191 -30.85 -11.94 -26.05
CA GLY A 191 -32.23 -11.41 -26.18
C GLY A 191 -32.74 -10.66 -24.95
N GLY A 192 -33.59 -9.65 -25.14
CA GLY A 192 -34.39 -9.03 -24.07
C GLY A 192 -33.81 -7.85 -23.27
N THR A 193 -34.53 -7.31 -22.27
CA THR A 193 -34.16 -6.15 -21.42
C THR A 193 -33.37 -6.52 -20.15
N THR A 194 -32.03 -6.53 -20.20
CA THR A 194 -31.18 -6.69 -19.00
C THR A 194 -30.32 -5.46 -18.80
N LYS A 195 -30.35 -4.94 -17.58
CA LYS A 195 -29.55 -3.81 -17.14
C LYS A 195 -28.50 -4.29 -16.16
N ILE A 196 -27.32 -3.68 -16.25
CA ILE A 196 -26.24 -3.84 -15.29
C ILE A 196 -26.04 -2.52 -14.57
N TYR A 197 -26.14 -2.55 -13.25
CA TYR A 197 -25.84 -1.42 -12.38
C TYR A 197 -24.57 -1.69 -11.58
N LEU A 198 -23.69 -0.70 -11.51
CA LEU A 198 -22.48 -0.72 -10.71
C LEU A 198 -22.77 -0.14 -9.32
N HIS A 199 -22.69 -0.99 -8.30
CA HIS A 199 -22.92 -0.64 -6.89
C HIS A 199 -21.66 -0.25 -6.15
N GLY A 200 -20.49 -0.65 -6.63
CA GLY A 200 -19.23 -0.37 -5.96
C GLY A 200 -18.06 -1.12 -6.57
N TYR A 201 -16.94 -1.12 -5.83
CA TYR A 201 -15.70 -1.78 -6.22
C TYR A 201 -14.89 -2.24 -5.02
N VAL A 202 -13.97 -3.17 -5.24
CA VAL A 202 -12.98 -3.64 -4.26
C VAL A 202 -11.57 -3.39 -4.81
N THR A 203 -10.69 -2.77 -4.04
CA THR A 203 -9.31 -2.41 -4.42
C THR A 203 -8.26 -3.42 -3.96
N ALA A 204 -8.57 -4.25 -2.95
CA ALA A 204 -7.67 -5.29 -2.47
C ALA A 204 -8.05 -6.68 -3.02
N GLY A 205 -7.03 -7.49 -3.31
CA GLY A 205 -7.21 -8.88 -3.72
C GLY A 205 -6.39 -9.26 -4.95
N ARG A 206 -6.62 -10.48 -5.42
CA ARG A 206 -6.02 -11.03 -6.65
C ARG A 206 -7.14 -11.50 -7.56
N SER A 207 -7.24 -10.90 -8.74
CA SER A 207 -8.16 -11.32 -9.81
C SER A 207 -7.53 -12.39 -10.70
N PHE A 208 -8.38 -13.23 -11.31
CA PHE A 208 -7.99 -14.10 -12.41
C PHE A 208 -8.72 -13.70 -13.69
N VAL A 209 -8.03 -13.84 -14.82
CA VAL A 209 -8.63 -13.60 -16.15
C VAL A 209 -9.56 -14.76 -16.55
N ASN A 210 -9.16 -16.00 -16.24
CA ASN A 210 -9.98 -17.19 -16.43
C ASN A 210 -10.29 -17.85 -15.08
N GLY A 211 -11.49 -18.40 -14.96
CA GLY A 211 -11.90 -19.15 -13.77
C GLY A 211 -11.13 -20.46 -13.61
N ILE A 212 -10.62 -20.73 -12.40
CA ILE A 212 -9.95 -22.01 -12.10
C ILE A 212 -10.98 -23.02 -11.62
N ASN A 213 -11.21 -24.09 -12.39
CA ASN A 213 -12.17 -25.14 -12.01
C ASN A 213 -11.73 -25.83 -10.70
N LYS A 214 -12.64 -25.82 -9.73
CA LYS A 214 -12.55 -26.43 -8.40
C LYS A 214 -13.82 -27.21 -8.06
N SER A 215 -14.51 -27.72 -9.07
CA SER A 215 -15.68 -28.57 -8.92
C SER A 215 -15.37 -29.80 -8.09
N VAL A 216 -16.29 -30.15 -7.20
CA VAL A 216 -16.21 -31.34 -6.35
C VAL A 216 -16.67 -32.55 -7.15
N THR A 217 -16.29 -33.79 -6.82
CA THR A 217 -16.64 -34.96 -7.65
C THR A 217 -18.01 -35.56 -7.33
N ASN A 218 -18.35 -35.66 -6.06
CA ASN A 218 -19.58 -36.30 -5.58
C ASN A 218 -20.74 -35.31 -5.54
N THR A 219 -21.94 -35.85 -5.59
CA THR A 219 -23.19 -35.08 -5.51
C THR A 219 -23.80 -35.21 -4.11
N ASP A 220 -24.66 -34.25 -3.76
CA ASP A 220 -25.50 -34.21 -2.56
C ASP A 220 -24.77 -34.30 -1.20
N ASN A 221 -23.45 -34.15 -1.18
CA ASN A 221 -22.63 -34.14 0.02
C ASN A 221 -21.69 -32.93 0.03
N TYR A 222 -21.45 -32.36 1.22
CA TYR A 222 -20.42 -31.36 1.40
C TYR A 222 -19.04 -31.99 1.22
N GLN A 223 -18.23 -31.39 0.36
CA GLN A 223 -16.86 -31.78 0.12
C GLN A 223 -15.94 -30.59 0.36
N THR A 224 -14.78 -30.88 0.91
CA THR A 224 -13.71 -29.90 1.04
C THR A 224 -13.17 -29.53 -0.33
N ILE A 225 -13.15 -28.24 -0.65
CA ILE A 225 -12.50 -27.69 -1.84
C ILE A 225 -11.16 -27.10 -1.41
N THR A 226 -10.07 -27.66 -1.94
CA THR A 226 -8.71 -27.17 -1.69
C THR A 226 -8.36 -26.01 -2.62
N LEU A 227 -7.95 -24.90 -2.02
CA LEU A 227 -7.60 -23.67 -2.70
C LEU A 227 -6.07 -23.45 -2.70
N THR A 228 -5.63 -22.50 -3.53
CA THR A 228 -4.23 -22.03 -3.55
C THR A 228 -4.22 -20.52 -3.37
N PRO A 229 -4.69 -20.00 -2.22
CA PRO A 229 -4.81 -18.57 -2.02
C PRO A 229 -3.43 -17.91 -1.95
N PRO A 230 -3.28 -16.67 -2.46
CA PRO A 230 -2.14 -15.85 -2.11
C PRO A 230 -2.12 -15.61 -0.60
N TRP A 231 -0.94 -15.34 -0.06
CA TRP A 231 -0.82 -15.07 1.35
C TRP A 231 -1.59 -13.80 1.74
N GLY A 232 -2.25 -13.83 2.90
CA GLY A 232 -3.15 -12.76 3.35
C GLY A 232 -4.60 -12.86 2.85
N ALA A 233 -4.98 -13.84 2.03
CA ALA A 233 -6.37 -14.00 1.60
C ALA A 233 -7.32 -14.30 2.78
N SER A 234 -8.39 -13.51 2.96
CA SER A 234 -9.49 -13.80 3.89
C SER A 234 -10.68 -14.48 3.21
N GLY A 235 -10.82 -14.28 1.90
CA GLY A 235 -11.94 -14.80 1.15
C GLY A 235 -11.59 -15.19 -0.27
N VAL A 236 -12.48 -15.94 -0.89
CA VAL A 236 -12.42 -16.36 -2.28
C VAL A 236 -13.69 -15.93 -2.98
N LEU A 237 -13.56 -15.52 -4.24
CA LEU A 237 -14.68 -15.31 -5.15
C LEU A 237 -14.89 -16.59 -5.95
N ILE A 238 -16.01 -17.28 -5.69
CA ILE A 238 -16.41 -18.49 -6.42
C ILE A 238 -17.53 -18.13 -7.39
N GLU A 239 -17.37 -18.47 -8.65
CA GLU A 239 -18.44 -18.53 -9.62
C GLU A 239 -19.01 -19.95 -9.65
N SER A 240 -20.33 -20.07 -9.49
CA SER A 240 -21.06 -21.31 -9.72
C SER A 240 -21.74 -21.25 -11.07
N TRP A 241 -21.59 -22.30 -11.88
CA TRP A 241 -22.17 -22.38 -13.21
C TRP A 241 -22.70 -23.78 -13.50
N THR A 242 -23.92 -23.86 -14.04
CA THR A 242 -24.44 -25.10 -14.65
C THR A 242 -24.29 -25.04 -16.16
N HIS A 243 -23.77 -26.11 -16.75
CA HIS A 243 -23.63 -26.23 -18.20
C HIS A 243 -24.84 -26.87 -18.90
N THR A 244 -25.95 -27.04 -18.17
CA THR A 244 -27.24 -27.44 -18.75
C THR A 244 -28.24 -26.28 -18.66
N SER A 245 -29.40 -26.44 -19.30
CA SER A 245 -30.48 -25.45 -19.20
C SER A 245 -31.24 -25.49 -17.86
N GLY A 246 -30.91 -26.42 -16.96
CA GLY A 246 -31.56 -26.60 -15.67
C GLY A 246 -31.00 -25.66 -14.59
N HIS A 247 -31.73 -25.56 -13.47
CA HIS A 247 -31.19 -24.99 -12.23
C HIS A 247 -30.84 -26.14 -11.30
N ASP A 248 -29.57 -26.22 -10.90
CA ASP A 248 -29.09 -27.29 -10.04
C ASP A 248 -28.70 -26.75 -8.67
N GLY A 249 -29.10 -27.48 -7.63
CA GLY A 249 -28.78 -27.17 -6.25
C GLY A 249 -27.28 -27.11 -6.03
N PHE A 250 -26.83 -26.04 -5.42
CA PHE A 250 -25.46 -25.96 -4.94
C PHE A 250 -25.39 -25.12 -3.69
N VAL A 251 -24.25 -25.20 -3.03
CA VAL A 251 -23.86 -24.23 -2.02
C VAL A 251 -22.34 -24.28 -1.89
N ALA A 252 -21.74 -23.11 -1.69
CA ALA A 252 -20.35 -23.00 -1.27
C ALA A 252 -20.29 -22.11 -0.03
N LEU A 253 -19.60 -22.60 1.00
CA LEU A 253 -19.59 -22.03 2.35
C LEU A 253 -18.16 -22.01 2.90
N ARG A 254 -17.98 -21.18 3.93
CA ARG A 254 -16.79 -21.26 4.76
C ARG A 254 -16.76 -22.61 5.47
N LYS A 255 -15.60 -23.25 5.51
CA LYS A 255 -15.46 -24.56 6.16
C LYS A 255 -15.88 -24.49 7.63
N GLY A 256 -16.69 -25.47 8.05
CA GLY A 256 -17.25 -25.54 9.41
C GLY A 256 -18.49 -24.67 9.61
N SER A 257 -19.04 -24.08 8.55
CA SER A 257 -20.34 -23.43 8.60
C SER A 257 -21.44 -24.45 8.88
N THR A 258 -22.42 -24.07 9.70
CA THR A 258 -23.65 -24.84 9.93
C THR A 258 -24.80 -24.37 9.05
N ASP A 259 -24.57 -23.38 8.19
CA ASP A 259 -25.57 -22.97 7.21
C ASP A 259 -25.83 -24.10 6.21
N ASP A 260 -27.09 -24.38 5.90
CA ASP A 260 -27.47 -25.25 4.78
C ASP A 260 -28.31 -24.46 3.79
N ILE A 261 -27.64 -23.70 2.93
CA ILE A 261 -28.26 -22.86 1.88
C ILE A 261 -28.14 -23.59 0.54
N TYR A 262 -28.50 -24.87 0.54
CA TYR A 262 -28.51 -25.71 -0.65
C TYR A 262 -29.67 -25.30 -1.56
N LYS A 263 -29.36 -24.50 -2.59
CA LYS A 263 -30.33 -23.79 -3.43
C LYS A 263 -29.88 -23.81 -4.89
N ASN A 264 -30.84 -23.85 -5.81
CA ASN A 264 -30.57 -23.98 -7.25
C ASN A 264 -30.32 -22.63 -7.90
N SER A 265 -29.15 -22.41 -8.46
CA SER A 265 -28.91 -21.27 -9.36
C SER A 265 -28.21 -21.75 -10.62
N SER A 266 -28.40 -21.03 -11.72
CA SER A 266 -27.77 -21.37 -13.00
C SER A 266 -26.43 -20.66 -13.18
N PHE A 267 -26.29 -19.45 -12.62
CA PHE A 267 -25.09 -18.63 -12.72
C PHE A 267 -25.11 -17.50 -11.69
N CYS A 268 -24.12 -17.47 -10.82
CA CYS A 268 -23.85 -16.36 -9.90
C CYS A 268 -22.44 -16.46 -9.31
N THR A 269 -22.05 -15.41 -8.58
CA THR A 269 -20.80 -15.38 -7.83
C THR A 269 -21.06 -15.23 -6.33
N HIS A 270 -20.19 -15.84 -5.54
CA HIS A 270 -20.24 -15.84 -4.08
C HIS A 270 -18.91 -15.44 -3.48
N ALA A 271 -18.96 -14.57 -2.48
CA ALA A 271 -17.80 -14.20 -1.68
C ALA A 271 -17.78 -15.04 -0.40
N ILE A 272 -16.77 -15.89 -0.26
CA ILE A 272 -16.74 -16.95 0.76
C ILE A 272 -15.47 -16.82 1.60
N GLY A 273 -15.61 -16.90 2.92
CA GLY A 273 -14.46 -16.92 3.82
C GLY A 273 -13.63 -18.20 3.68
N ILE A 274 -12.31 -18.07 3.63
CA ILE A 274 -11.38 -19.20 3.56
C ILE A 274 -11.04 -19.66 4.98
N ASP A 275 -11.03 -20.97 5.24
CA ASP A 275 -10.29 -21.50 6.38
C ASP A 275 -8.80 -21.38 6.08
N PHE A 276 -8.18 -20.33 6.60
CA PHE A 276 -6.80 -19.97 6.27
C PHE A 276 -5.80 -21.06 6.67
N ALA A 277 -6.02 -21.75 7.79
CA ALA A 277 -5.12 -22.81 8.27
C ALA A 277 -5.11 -24.01 7.32
N ALA A 278 -6.28 -24.39 6.79
CA ALA A 278 -6.40 -25.51 5.86
C ALA A 278 -6.34 -25.09 4.38
N LYS A 279 -6.42 -23.79 4.07
CA LYS A 279 -6.57 -23.24 2.71
C LYS A 279 -7.75 -23.87 1.96
N THR A 280 -8.88 -24.01 2.65
CA THR A 280 -10.06 -24.73 2.13
C THR A 280 -11.36 -23.98 2.33
N ILE A 281 -12.34 -24.29 1.50
CA ILE A 281 -13.77 -24.02 1.70
C ILE A 281 -14.55 -25.33 1.62
N GLU A 282 -15.87 -25.30 1.84
CA GLU A 282 -16.75 -26.44 1.59
C GLU A 282 -17.71 -26.14 0.46
N GLY A 283 -17.94 -27.13 -0.41
CA GLY A 283 -18.90 -27.04 -1.50
C GLY A 283 -19.74 -28.30 -1.60
N LYS A 284 -21.01 -28.14 -1.99
CA LYS A 284 -21.95 -29.23 -2.27
C LYS A 284 -22.68 -28.91 -3.56
N ARG A 285 -22.85 -29.91 -4.43
CA ARG A 285 -23.57 -29.80 -5.71
C ARG A 285 -24.57 -30.92 -5.90
N GLN A 286 -25.67 -30.64 -6.58
CA GLN A 286 -26.76 -31.60 -6.84
C GLN A 286 -26.42 -32.60 -7.93
N ASN A 287 -25.69 -32.16 -8.94
CA ASN A 287 -25.28 -33.02 -10.03
C ASN A 287 -23.91 -32.60 -10.54
N THR A 288 -23.38 -33.40 -11.47
CA THR A 288 -22.10 -33.15 -12.12
C THR A 288 -22.13 -32.03 -13.15
N TYR A 289 -23.30 -31.44 -13.41
CA TYR A 289 -23.46 -30.31 -14.33
C TYR A 289 -23.15 -28.96 -13.69
N MET A 290 -23.20 -28.91 -12.37
CA MET A 290 -22.79 -27.75 -11.59
C MET A 290 -21.29 -27.77 -11.34
N ASP A 291 -20.64 -26.67 -11.68
CA ASP A 291 -19.22 -26.46 -11.52
C ASP A 291 -18.91 -25.24 -10.65
N PHE A 292 -17.77 -25.31 -9.94
CA PHE A 292 -17.25 -24.21 -9.13
C PHE A 292 -15.96 -23.68 -9.76
N TYR A 293 -15.89 -22.38 -10.02
CA TYR A 293 -14.71 -21.72 -10.56
C TYR A 293 -14.21 -20.66 -9.59
N VAL A 294 -12.92 -20.69 -9.26
CA VAL A 294 -12.28 -19.60 -8.51
C VAL A 294 -11.99 -18.46 -9.47
N MET A 295 -12.60 -17.30 -9.23
CA MET A 295 -12.43 -16.08 -10.04
C MET A 295 -11.42 -15.10 -9.43
N GLY A 296 -11.11 -15.27 -8.15
CA GLY A 296 -10.12 -14.45 -7.46
C GLY A 296 -10.15 -14.65 -5.94
N TYR A 297 -9.28 -13.91 -5.25
CA TYR A 297 -9.15 -13.92 -3.80
C TYR A 297 -9.28 -12.50 -3.25
N PHE A 298 -9.96 -12.37 -2.13
CA PHE A 298 -10.02 -11.13 -1.35
C PHE A 298 -8.94 -11.17 -0.27
N CYS A 299 -8.17 -10.11 -0.14
CA CYS A 299 -7.10 -10.02 0.85
C CYS A 299 -7.58 -9.30 2.12
N LYS A 300 -7.12 -9.76 3.28
CA LYS A 300 -6.97 -8.87 4.44
C LYS A 300 -5.87 -7.87 4.09
N PRO A 301 -5.93 -6.61 4.52
CA PRO A 301 -4.71 -5.81 4.48
C PRO A 301 -3.69 -6.47 5.40
N TYR A 302 -2.44 -6.27 5.01
CA TYR A 302 -1.33 -6.33 5.91
C TYR A 302 -1.46 -5.13 6.85
N LYS A 303 -2.19 -5.28 7.96
CA LYS A 303 -2.04 -4.37 9.08
C LYS A 303 -0.66 -4.63 9.66
N ASN A 304 0.31 -3.77 9.33
CA ASN A 304 1.70 -3.74 9.78
C ASN A 304 2.51 -5.03 9.53
N ILE A 305 3.50 -4.94 8.65
CA ILE A 305 4.60 -5.91 8.60
C ILE A 305 5.35 -5.96 9.96
N ASP A 306 5.23 -4.90 10.76
CA ASP A 306 5.87 -4.73 12.06
C ASP A 306 5.27 -5.60 13.18
N LEU A 307 4.08 -6.20 12.95
CA LEU A 307 3.43 -7.08 13.93
C LEU A 307 3.48 -8.57 13.56
N MET A 308 4.22 -8.96 12.52
CA MET A 308 4.43 -10.37 12.16
C MET A 308 5.29 -11.07 13.22
N PRO A 309 4.78 -12.09 13.94
CA PRO A 309 5.62 -13.00 14.68
C PRO A 309 6.49 -13.77 13.67
N ARG A 310 7.83 -13.70 13.79
CA ARG A 310 8.83 -14.37 12.92
C ARG A 310 8.56 -15.86 12.64
N ASN A 311 7.76 -16.52 13.47
CA ASN A 311 7.31 -17.91 13.34
C ASN A 311 6.38 -18.19 12.14
N TRP A 312 5.88 -17.17 11.43
CA TRP A 312 5.10 -17.37 10.20
C TRP A 312 5.94 -17.47 8.93
N VAL A 313 7.25 -17.16 9.01
CA VAL A 313 8.25 -17.49 7.97
C VAL A 313 8.60 -18.99 7.99
N GLY A 314 8.22 -19.72 9.05
CA GLY A 314 8.52 -21.14 9.22
C GLY A 314 7.76 -22.11 8.30
N GLU A 315 6.70 -21.66 7.62
CA GLU A 315 5.93 -22.54 6.71
C GLU A 315 6.59 -22.78 5.35
N PHE A 316 7.68 -22.08 5.01
CA PHE A 316 8.52 -22.46 3.87
C PHE A 316 9.36 -23.72 4.14
N ASN A 317 9.53 -24.12 5.41
CA ASN A 317 10.35 -25.28 5.81
C ASN A 317 9.57 -26.57 6.11
N ASN A 318 8.23 -26.54 6.15
CA ASN A 318 7.45 -27.64 6.74
C ASN A 318 6.82 -28.65 5.75
N GLN A 319 7.23 -28.68 4.48
CA GLN A 319 6.88 -29.81 3.59
C GLN A 319 7.86 -30.99 3.64
N VAL A 320 8.89 -30.96 4.49
CA VAL A 320 9.82 -32.09 4.69
C VAL A 320 10.00 -32.38 6.17
N SER A 321 9.03 -33.03 6.80
CA SER A 321 9.30 -33.77 8.05
C SER A 321 8.19 -34.80 8.34
N GLY A 322 8.25 -35.93 7.64
CA GLY A 322 7.66 -37.17 8.15
C GLY A 322 8.53 -37.69 9.29
N SER A 323 7.95 -37.87 10.48
CA SER A 323 8.64 -38.38 11.66
C SER A 323 8.97 -39.86 11.50
N PHE A 324 10.25 -40.22 11.57
CA PHE A 324 10.69 -41.59 11.83
C PHE A 324 10.95 -41.72 13.34
N SER A 325 10.34 -42.73 13.96
CA SER A 325 10.70 -43.16 15.31
C SER A 325 11.93 -44.06 15.24
N ASP A 326 12.93 -43.77 16.07
CA ASP A 326 14.08 -44.65 16.29
C ASP A 326 13.61 -46.06 16.66
N GLY A 327 13.94 -47.08 15.85
CA GLY A 327 14.10 -48.43 16.40
C GLY A 327 13.80 -49.68 15.57
N ASP A 328 13.15 -49.67 14.39
CA ASP A 328 12.78 -50.93 13.71
C ASP A 328 13.22 -51.01 12.24
N GLU A 329 14.00 -52.06 11.92
CA GLU A 329 14.41 -52.46 10.57
C GLU A 329 13.24 -53.08 9.78
N VAL A 330 12.99 -52.60 8.56
CA VAL A 330 12.10 -53.26 7.59
C VAL A 330 12.87 -53.57 6.31
N LEU A 331 13.12 -54.87 6.08
CA LEU A 331 13.58 -55.45 4.81
C LEU A 331 12.42 -55.49 3.81
N ILE A 332 12.58 -54.84 2.65
CA ILE A 332 11.73 -55.07 1.47
C ILE A 332 12.57 -55.83 0.43
N ASP A 333 12.29 -57.12 0.27
CA ASP A 333 12.84 -58.02 -0.75
C ASP A 333 12.06 -57.83 -2.07
N ILE A 334 12.75 -57.45 -3.15
CA ILE A 334 12.20 -57.46 -4.51
C ILE A 334 13.01 -58.44 -5.34
N ARG A 335 12.46 -59.65 -5.56
CA ARG A 335 13.01 -60.62 -6.52
C ARG A 335 12.60 -60.28 -7.95
N GLN A 336 13.57 -60.28 -8.87
CA GLN A 336 13.34 -60.31 -10.32
C GLN A 336 12.92 -61.71 -10.81
N PRO A 337 12.10 -61.82 -11.87
CA PRO A 337 11.94 -63.06 -12.61
C PRO A 337 13.08 -63.26 -13.62
N SER A 338 13.48 -64.52 -13.75
CA SER A 338 14.54 -65.06 -14.59
C SER A 338 14.27 -64.99 -16.10
N GLY A 339 15.27 -64.61 -16.89
CA GLY A 339 15.33 -64.90 -18.33
C GLY A 339 16.30 -64.03 -19.12
N ASP A 340 17.37 -64.67 -19.62
CA ASP A 340 18.32 -64.26 -20.66
C ASP A 340 19.40 -63.19 -20.38
N ASN A 341 20.64 -63.69 -20.36
CA ASN A 341 21.89 -62.93 -20.51
C ASN A 341 21.98 -62.35 -21.93
N GLY A 342 21.59 -61.08 -22.10
CA GLY A 342 21.95 -60.26 -23.25
C GLY A 342 22.78 -59.06 -22.79
N TYR A 343 24.06 -59.01 -23.16
CA TYR A 343 24.86 -57.78 -23.05
C TYR A 343 24.22 -56.70 -23.92
N TYR A 344 23.61 -55.68 -23.30
CA TYR A 344 23.33 -54.41 -23.97
C TYR A 344 24.56 -53.51 -23.81
N ASN A 345 25.34 -53.36 -24.89
CA ASN A 345 26.18 -52.17 -25.06
C ASN A 345 25.24 -50.99 -25.30
N LEU A 346 24.98 -50.19 -24.27
CA LEU A 346 24.46 -48.84 -24.47
C LEU A 346 25.61 -47.96 -24.96
N PRO A 347 25.54 -47.39 -26.18
CA PRO A 347 26.48 -46.35 -26.57
C PRO A 347 26.20 -45.13 -25.69
N SER A 348 27.25 -44.57 -25.08
CA SER A 348 27.14 -43.33 -24.33
C SER A 348 26.63 -42.23 -25.28
N PRO A 349 25.51 -41.54 -24.98
CA PRO A 349 24.98 -40.44 -25.79
C PRO A 349 26.02 -39.33 -26.04
N ILE A 350 27.00 -39.19 -25.14
CA ILE A 350 28.11 -38.24 -25.24
C ILE A 350 29.08 -38.63 -26.37
N ALA A 351 29.31 -39.93 -26.58
CA ALA A 351 30.15 -40.45 -27.66
C ALA A 351 29.48 -40.32 -29.03
N ASP A 352 28.16 -40.50 -29.12
CA ASP A 352 27.41 -40.26 -30.36
C ASP A 352 27.30 -38.77 -30.68
N MET A 353 27.09 -37.89 -29.70
CA MET A 353 27.13 -36.43 -29.91
C MET A 353 28.51 -35.95 -30.36
N GLY A 354 29.59 -36.49 -29.79
CA GLY A 354 30.96 -36.20 -30.23
C GLY A 354 31.21 -36.66 -31.67
N THR A 355 30.71 -37.84 -32.04
CA THR A 355 30.88 -38.41 -33.39
C THR A 355 30.05 -37.66 -34.44
N LEU A 356 28.81 -37.29 -34.13
CA LEU A 356 27.93 -36.53 -35.00
C LEU A 356 28.38 -35.06 -35.15
N SER A 357 28.98 -34.49 -34.10
CA SER A 357 29.63 -33.17 -34.15
C SER A 357 30.89 -33.19 -35.03
N LEU A 358 31.72 -34.23 -34.93
CA LEU A 358 32.92 -34.38 -35.77
C LEU A 358 32.58 -34.60 -37.25
N LEU A 359 31.37 -35.10 -37.56
CA LEU A 359 30.87 -35.30 -38.92
C LEU A 359 30.02 -34.13 -39.46
N ASN A 360 29.87 -33.02 -38.72
CA ASN A 360 29.01 -31.86 -39.08
C ASN A 360 27.52 -32.20 -39.31
N LEU A 361 27.00 -33.24 -38.65
CA LEU A 361 25.61 -33.69 -38.80
C LEU A 361 24.70 -33.29 -37.62
N LEU A 362 25.24 -32.59 -36.62
CA LEU A 362 24.47 -32.14 -35.45
C LEU A 362 23.80 -30.79 -35.73
N ASN A 363 22.46 -30.77 -35.82
CA ASN A 363 21.67 -29.53 -35.86
C ASN A 363 20.92 -29.30 -34.54
N THR A 364 20.42 -28.08 -34.35
CA THR A 364 19.78 -27.61 -33.11
C THR A 364 18.60 -28.46 -32.67
N GLU A 365 17.85 -29.03 -33.61
CA GLU A 365 16.67 -29.84 -33.33
C GLU A 365 17.05 -31.25 -32.84
N ILE A 366 18.09 -31.85 -33.44
CA ILE A 366 18.63 -33.15 -33.03
C ILE A 366 19.31 -33.04 -31.66
N ALA A 367 20.04 -31.95 -31.39
CA ALA A 367 20.69 -31.71 -30.10
C ALA A 367 19.67 -31.46 -28.97
N ALA A 368 18.57 -30.76 -29.25
CA ALA A 368 17.50 -30.52 -28.29
C ALA A 368 16.75 -31.82 -27.93
N ASN A 369 16.47 -32.67 -28.91
CA ASN A 369 15.82 -33.96 -28.67
C ASN A 369 16.73 -34.93 -27.90
N TYR A 370 18.04 -34.92 -28.14
CA TYR A 370 19.00 -35.71 -27.35
C TYR A 370 19.09 -35.22 -25.89
N MET A 371 19.11 -33.91 -25.66
CA MET A 371 19.13 -33.33 -24.31
C MET A 371 17.82 -33.59 -23.55
N ALA A 372 16.67 -33.55 -24.23
CA ALA A 372 15.39 -33.86 -23.60
C ALA A 372 15.32 -35.32 -23.13
N THR A 373 15.84 -36.27 -23.92
CA THR A 373 15.91 -37.68 -23.54
C THR A 373 16.88 -37.89 -22.37
N ILE A 374 18.06 -37.26 -22.38
CA ILE A 374 19.03 -37.34 -21.27
C ILE A 374 18.43 -36.79 -19.97
N LEU A 375 17.69 -35.68 -20.04
CA LEU A 375 17.04 -35.08 -18.87
C LEU A 375 15.86 -35.91 -18.36
N SER A 376 15.13 -36.58 -19.26
CA SER A 376 14.08 -37.54 -18.91
C SER A 376 14.65 -38.77 -18.21
N ASP A 377 15.72 -39.35 -18.76
CA ASP A 377 16.38 -40.53 -18.21
C ASP A 377 17.08 -40.22 -16.88
N MET A 378 17.65 -39.01 -16.72
CA MET A 378 18.23 -38.56 -15.45
C MET A 378 17.17 -38.29 -14.39
N ALA A 379 15.98 -37.81 -14.76
CA ALA A 379 14.87 -37.61 -13.84
C ALA A 379 14.30 -38.96 -13.35
N GLU A 380 14.16 -39.95 -14.24
CA GLU A 380 13.75 -41.32 -13.88
C GLU A 380 14.79 -42.04 -13.02
N PHE A 381 16.09 -41.81 -13.26
CA PHE A 381 17.18 -42.42 -12.48
C PHE A 381 17.35 -41.80 -11.08
N TYR A 382 17.00 -40.52 -10.90
CA TYR A 382 17.07 -39.80 -9.61
C TYR A 382 15.91 -40.16 -8.67
N GLU A 383 14.74 -40.54 -9.20
CA GLU A 383 13.63 -41.03 -8.40
C GLU A 383 13.84 -42.47 -7.89
N ALA A 384 14.74 -43.25 -8.52
CA ALA A 384 14.82 -44.69 -8.31
C ALA A 384 15.91 -45.18 -7.32
N ASN A 385 17.07 -44.50 -7.15
CA ASN A 385 18.17 -45.07 -6.33
C ASN A 385 18.97 -44.04 -5.50
N GLY A 386 18.85 -44.14 -4.17
CA GLY A 386 19.64 -43.35 -3.21
C GLY A 386 21.15 -43.66 -3.30
N LEU A 387 21.91 -42.76 -3.93
CA LEU A 387 23.35 -42.89 -4.18
C LEU A 387 24.19 -42.07 -3.20
N GLY A 388 24.24 -42.50 -1.94
CA GLY A 388 25.21 -41.99 -0.97
C GLY A 388 26.62 -42.58 -1.13
N ASP A 389 26.73 -43.84 -1.56
CA ASP A 389 27.98 -44.59 -1.40
C ASP A 389 28.85 -44.65 -2.68
N SER A 390 28.28 -44.62 -3.89
CA SER A 390 29.07 -44.67 -5.13
C SER A 390 29.77 -43.34 -5.48
N VAL A 391 29.29 -42.22 -4.92
CA VAL A 391 29.92 -40.91 -5.11
C VAL A 391 31.21 -40.80 -4.29
N ASN A 392 31.30 -41.48 -3.13
CA ASN A 392 32.53 -41.52 -2.34
C ASN A 392 33.67 -42.29 -3.05
N GLU A 393 33.37 -43.40 -3.71
CA GLU A 393 34.41 -44.15 -4.48
C GLU A 393 34.93 -43.36 -5.69
N PHE A 394 34.08 -42.55 -6.33
CA PHE A 394 34.50 -41.70 -7.45
C PHE A 394 35.47 -40.60 -6.99
N PHE A 395 35.21 -39.94 -5.85
CA PHE A 395 36.07 -38.88 -5.33
C PHE A 395 37.41 -39.37 -4.77
N GLU A 396 37.49 -40.60 -4.25
CA GLU A 396 38.76 -41.19 -3.83
C GLU A 396 39.65 -41.62 -5.01
N SER A 397 39.07 -41.94 -6.17
CA SER A 397 39.84 -42.40 -7.35
C SER A 397 40.42 -41.29 -8.24
N VAL A 398 39.86 -40.07 -8.19
CA VAL A 398 40.21 -38.97 -9.11
C VAL A 398 41.30 -38.03 -8.55
N ILE A 399 41.55 -38.04 -7.23
CA ILE A 399 42.57 -37.19 -6.61
C ILE A 399 43.90 -37.96 -6.54
N SER A 400 44.64 -37.95 -7.64
CA SER A 400 46.02 -38.43 -7.67
C SER A 400 46.95 -37.49 -6.88
N SER A 401 48.01 -38.07 -6.34
CA SER A 401 48.84 -37.61 -5.22
C SER A 401 49.77 -36.41 -5.47
N GLU A 402 49.70 -35.73 -6.62
CA GLU A 402 50.66 -34.65 -6.96
C GLU A 402 50.21 -33.23 -6.55
N TYR A 403 48.94 -33.01 -6.20
CA TYR A 403 48.43 -31.66 -5.89
C TYR A 403 48.37 -31.31 -4.39
N LEU A 404 48.59 -32.28 -3.50
CA LEU A 404 48.43 -32.10 -2.04
C LEU A 404 49.65 -31.52 -1.32
N ASN A 405 50.80 -31.35 -1.99
CA ASN A 405 52.01 -30.82 -1.35
C ASN A 405 52.11 -29.28 -1.31
N SER A 406 51.21 -28.52 -1.95
CA SER A 406 51.24 -27.05 -1.94
C SER A 406 50.24 -26.39 -0.96
N ILE A 407 49.32 -27.17 -0.37
CA ILE A 407 48.24 -26.64 0.51
C ILE A 407 48.36 -27.22 1.93
N ASN A 408 49.56 -27.14 2.53
CA ASN A 408 49.79 -27.64 3.89
C ASN A 408 50.32 -26.58 4.87
N SER A 409 50.05 -25.28 4.62
CA SER A 409 50.48 -24.22 5.55
C SER A 409 49.37 -23.51 6.33
N HIS A 410 48.08 -23.80 6.14
CA HIS A 410 47.01 -23.14 6.91
C HIS A 410 45.94 -24.15 7.36
N GLY A 411 45.64 -24.13 8.67
CA GLY A 411 45.07 -25.24 9.44
C GLY A 411 43.62 -25.65 9.13
N SER A 412 43.41 -26.96 9.29
CA SER A 412 42.28 -27.76 9.80
C SER A 412 40.79 -27.33 9.80
N ASP A 413 40.35 -26.15 9.36
CA ASP A 413 38.93 -25.75 9.55
C ASP A 413 37.98 -26.12 8.39
N LEU A 414 38.48 -26.73 7.31
CA LEU A 414 37.66 -27.05 6.13
C LEU A 414 36.95 -28.42 6.17
N LYS A 415 37.28 -29.31 7.13
CA LYS A 415 36.71 -30.66 7.18
C LYS A 415 35.29 -30.74 7.75
N ILE A 416 34.76 -29.68 8.38
CA ILE A 416 33.44 -29.73 9.04
C ILE A 416 32.31 -29.12 8.18
N LEU A 417 32.60 -28.52 7.03
CA LEU A 417 31.58 -27.83 6.23
C LEU A 417 30.82 -28.71 5.22
N PHE A 418 31.18 -29.99 5.04
CA PHE A 418 30.71 -30.79 3.89
C PHE A 418 29.54 -31.76 4.15
N ILE A 419 28.99 -31.86 5.36
CA ILE A 419 28.07 -32.98 5.68
C ILE A 419 26.56 -32.63 5.73
N LYS A 420 26.10 -31.37 5.55
CA LYS A 420 24.67 -31.08 5.86
C LYS A 420 23.86 -30.11 4.99
N GLN A 421 24.10 -29.93 3.68
CA GLN A 421 23.15 -29.16 2.85
C GLN A 421 22.98 -29.67 1.40
N PRO A 422 21.77 -30.13 0.99
CA PRO A 422 21.45 -30.50 -0.40
C PRO A 422 21.52 -29.31 -1.39
N PHE A 423 21.27 -28.09 -0.91
CA PHE A 423 21.21 -26.88 -1.74
C PHE A 423 22.55 -26.42 -2.33
N LEU A 424 23.69 -26.97 -1.86
CA LEU A 424 24.99 -26.59 -2.39
C LEU A 424 25.31 -27.29 -3.72
N LEU A 425 24.80 -28.52 -3.94
CA LEU A 425 25.13 -29.31 -5.13
C LEU A 425 24.33 -28.87 -6.37
N GLU A 426 23.05 -28.53 -6.20
CA GLU A 426 22.22 -27.91 -7.24
C GLU A 426 22.82 -26.58 -7.71
N ARG A 427 23.31 -25.75 -6.76
CA ARG A 427 23.99 -24.49 -7.06
C ARG A 427 25.34 -24.69 -7.77
N ILE A 428 26.08 -25.75 -7.46
CA ILE A 428 27.32 -26.10 -8.16
C ILE A 428 27.03 -26.59 -9.59
N LEU A 429 25.94 -27.34 -9.80
CA LEU A 429 25.51 -27.79 -11.13
C LEU A 429 25.04 -26.61 -12.00
N HIS A 430 24.23 -25.71 -11.47
CA HIS A 430 23.85 -24.47 -12.16
C HIS A 430 25.06 -23.57 -12.44
N PHE A 431 25.97 -23.41 -11.47
CA PHE A 431 27.23 -22.67 -11.65
C PHE A 431 28.11 -23.26 -12.76
N SER A 432 28.19 -24.59 -12.86
CA SER A 432 28.96 -25.27 -13.90
C SER A 432 28.32 -25.13 -15.29
N LEU A 433 26.98 -25.15 -15.35
CA LEU A 433 26.21 -24.95 -16.58
C LEU A 433 26.33 -23.50 -17.10
N ASP A 434 26.32 -22.52 -16.19
CA ASP A 434 26.42 -21.10 -16.51
C ASP A 434 27.84 -20.72 -16.95
N ILE A 435 28.88 -21.31 -16.34
CA ILE A 435 30.27 -21.16 -16.80
C ILE A 435 30.46 -21.78 -18.18
N ALA A 436 29.93 -22.98 -18.42
CA ALA A 436 30.03 -23.63 -19.72
C ALA A 436 29.31 -22.81 -20.82
N THR A 437 28.14 -22.26 -20.51
CA THR A 437 27.36 -21.42 -21.43
C THR A 437 28.06 -20.07 -21.69
N GLY A 438 28.60 -19.43 -20.65
CA GLY A 438 29.37 -18.19 -20.76
C GLY A 438 30.67 -18.36 -21.55
N PHE A 439 31.40 -19.45 -21.32
CA PHE A 439 32.61 -19.80 -22.05
C PHE A 439 32.32 -20.07 -23.54
N TRP A 440 31.27 -20.85 -23.85
CA TRP A 440 30.83 -21.10 -25.23
C TRP A 440 30.39 -19.83 -25.97
N ASN A 441 29.64 -18.94 -25.31
CA ASN A 441 29.24 -17.66 -25.89
C ASN A 441 30.46 -16.74 -26.11
N SER A 442 31.45 -16.76 -25.22
CA SER A 442 32.71 -16.01 -25.40
C SER A 442 33.55 -16.53 -26.57
N LEU A 443 33.59 -17.85 -26.79
CA LEU A 443 34.27 -18.49 -27.94
C LEU A 443 33.54 -18.23 -29.26
N TYR A 444 32.20 -18.27 -29.24
CA TYR A 444 31.37 -17.95 -30.39
C TYR A 444 31.51 -16.48 -30.81
N ILE A 445 31.57 -15.56 -29.84
CA ILE A 445 31.77 -14.12 -30.06
C ILE A 445 33.23 -13.81 -30.44
N GLY A 446 34.22 -14.44 -29.81
CA GLY A 446 35.63 -14.30 -30.15
C GLY A 446 35.91 -14.67 -31.60
N ASN A 447 35.31 -15.78 -32.08
CA ASN A 447 35.40 -16.19 -33.49
C ASN A 447 34.68 -15.24 -34.46
N LYS A 448 33.72 -14.42 -34.00
CA LYS A 448 33.03 -13.40 -34.82
C LYS A 448 33.73 -12.03 -34.78
N ILE A 449 34.44 -11.71 -33.70
CA ILE A 449 35.15 -10.43 -33.52
C ILE A 449 36.49 -10.42 -34.24
N VAL A 450 37.19 -11.56 -34.33
CA VAL A 450 38.45 -11.69 -35.09
C VAL A 450 38.28 -11.33 -36.58
N ASP A 451 37.06 -11.45 -37.13
CA ASP A 451 36.75 -11.05 -38.50
C ASP A 451 36.38 -9.54 -38.66
N SER A 452 36.31 -8.76 -37.58
CA SER A 452 35.80 -7.37 -37.60
C SER A 452 36.86 -6.28 -37.35
N GLY A 453 38.11 -6.65 -37.00
CA GLY A 453 39.23 -5.70 -36.96
C GLY A 453 39.18 -4.62 -35.86
N ILE A 454 38.46 -4.83 -34.76
CA ILE A 454 38.40 -3.90 -33.62
C ILE A 454 39.17 -4.46 -32.42
N GLU A 455 40.50 -4.36 -32.44
CA GLU A 455 41.35 -4.61 -31.27
C GLU A 455 41.75 -3.28 -30.62
N THR A 456 40.87 -2.61 -29.87
CA THR A 456 41.34 -1.52 -28.97
C THR A 456 40.43 -1.09 -27.81
N MET A 457 39.47 -1.90 -27.33
CA MET A 457 38.61 -1.48 -26.20
C MET A 457 38.51 -2.42 -25.00
N PHE A 458 39.32 -3.47 -24.88
CA PHE A 458 39.31 -4.30 -23.67
C PHE A 458 40.72 -4.54 -23.11
N SER A 459 41.32 -3.47 -22.59
CA SER A 459 42.37 -3.56 -21.58
C SER A 459 41.81 -3.19 -20.19
N VAL A 460 40.89 -3.99 -19.68
CA VAL A 460 40.49 -3.96 -18.27
C VAL A 460 40.52 -5.39 -17.74
N SER A 461 41.71 -6.00 -17.69
CA SER A 461 41.88 -7.38 -17.19
C SER A 461 42.83 -7.50 -15.99
N SER A 462 43.29 -6.41 -15.39
CA SER A 462 44.18 -6.46 -14.22
C SER A 462 43.52 -6.17 -12.87
N GLY A 463 42.22 -5.85 -12.81
CA GLY A 463 41.53 -5.50 -11.56
C GLY A 463 40.50 -6.49 -11.01
N LEU A 464 40.09 -7.50 -11.78
CA LEU A 464 38.90 -8.33 -11.47
C LEU A 464 39.20 -9.67 -10.80
N GLY A 465 40.43 -9.88 -10.33
CA GLY A 465 40.88 -11.18 -9.82
C GLY A 465 40.40 -11.59 -8.43
N ASN A 466 39.41 -10.94 -7.80
CA ASN A 466 39.02 -11.31 -6.42
C ASN A 466 37.55 -11.10 -6.02
N SER A 467 36.60 -10.92 -6.95
CA SER A 467 35.17 -10.94 -6.59
C SER A 467 34.61 -12.36 -6.72
N LYS A 468 34.44 -13.07 -5.60
CA LYS A 468 33.71 -14.34 -5.51
C LYS A 468 32.17 -14.12 -5.56
N ASP A 469 31.68 -13.40 -6.58
CA ASP A 469 30.27 -13.02 -6.64
C ASP A 469 29.56 -13.59 -7.87
N VAL A 470 28.52 -14.39 -7.62
CA VAL A 470 27.78 -15.18 -8.64
C VAL A 470 26.71 -14.35 -9.36
N ASN A 471 26.34 -13.17 -8.84
CA ASN A 471 25.27 -12.34 -9.42
C ASN A 471 25.74 -11.21 -10.36
N PHE A 472 27.04 -10.91 -10.38
CA PHE A 472 27.60 -9.92 -11.29
C PHE A 472 27.44 -10.32 -12.78
N PRO A 473 27.67 -11.59 -13.17
CA PRO A 473 27.45 -12.03 -14.55
C PRO A 473 25.98 -12.03 -14.97
N LEU A 474 25.04 -12.36 -14.07
CA LEU A 474 23.59 -12.36 -14.31
C LEU A 474 23.05 -10.96 -14.60
N THR A 475 23.51 -9.96 -13.85
CA THR A 475 23.11 -8.55 -14.01
C THR A 475 23.65 -7.98 -15.34
N ILE A 476 24.88 -8.35 -15.70
CA ILE A 476 25.45 -8.02 -17.02
C ILE A 476 24.66 -8.70 -18.14
N SER A 477 24.31 -9.99 -17.97
CA SER A 477 23.50 -10.76 -18.92
C SER A 477 22.12 -10.15 -19.16
N GLU A 478 21.46 -9.69 -18.10
CA GLU A 478 20.11 -9.13 -18.17
C GLU A 478 20.11 -7.70 -18.74
N GLY A 479 21.13 -6.90 -18.40
CA GLY A 479 21.40 -5.62 -19.08
C GLY A 479 21.67 -5.80 -20.58
N PHE A 480 22.44 -6.84 -20.96
CA PHE A 480 22.70 -7.18 -22.36
C PHE A 480 21.44 -7.67 -23.10
N ARG A 481 20.57 -8.44 -22.42
CA ARG A 481 19.28 -8.89 -22.98
C ARG A 481 18.35 -7.71 -23.27
N LYS A 482 18.28 -6.73 -22.36
CA LYS A 482 17.50 -5.50 -22.55
C LYS A 482 18.09 -4.60 -23.64
N TYR A 483 19.41 -4.52 -23.75
CA TYR A 483 20.11 -3.84 -24.85
C TYR A 483 19.77 -4.42 -26.23
N LEU A 484 19.74 -5.75 -26.35
CA LEU A 484 19.34 -6.43 -27.60
C LEU A 484 17.85 -6.23 -27.95
N ALA A 485 17.00 -6.08 -26.94
CA ALA A 485 15.58 -5.73 -27.15
C ALA A 485 15.41 -4.26 -27.60
N LEU A 486 16.25 -3.34 -27.12
CA LEU A 486 16.22 -1.92 -27.49
C LEU A 486 16.79 -1.65 -28.89
N LEU A 487 17.88 -2.34 -29.26
CA LEU A 487 18.52 -2.24 -30.58
C LEU A 487 17.60 -2.62 -31.74
N ASN A 488 16.62 -3.49 -31.49
CA ASN A 488 15.64 -3.89 -32.51
C ASN A 488 14.55 -2.85 -32.76
N GLY A 489 14.53 -1.72 -32.04
CA GLY A 489 13.45 -0.72 -32.11
C GLY A 489 13.84 0.74 -32.39
N ILE A 490 15.12 1.12 -32.47
CA ILE A 490 15.51 2.55 -32.46
C ILE A 490 16.59 2.88 -33.51
N THR A 491 16.42 4.00 -34.22
CA THR A 491 17.29 4.50 -35.30
C THR A 491 18.35 5.53 -34.87
N ASP A 492 18.39 5.94 -33.59
CA ASP A 492 19.32 6.96 -33.06
C ASP A 492 20.24 6.41 -31.93
N PRO A 493 21.54 6.21 -32.23
CA PRO A 493 22.50 5.65 -31.28
C PRO A 493 22.94 6.61 -30.15
N VAL A 494 22.75 7.94 -30.28
CA VAL A 494 23.24 8.91 -29.29
C VAL A 494 22.30 9.02 -28.08
N ASN A 495 20.99 9.08 -28.33
CA ASN A 495 19.98 9.05 -27.26
C ASN A 495 19.96 7.71 -26.53
N SER A 496 20.26 6.62 -27.24
CA SER A 496 20.40 5.28 -26.67
C SER A 496 21.53 5.21 -25.64
N LEU A 497 22.64 5.92 -25.87
CA LEU A 497 23.78 5.97 -24.95
C LEU A 497 23.45 6.75 -23.67
N ALA A 498 22.70 7.84 -23.77
CA ALA A 498 22.27 8.64 -22.61
C ALA A 498 21.28 7.87 -21.71
N VAL A 499 20.33 7.14 -22.31
CA VAL A 499 19.42 6.25 -21.59
C VAL A 499 20.18 5.10 -20.93
N LEU A 500 21.17 4.52 -21.63
CA LEU A 500 22.02 3.45 -21.10
C LEU A 500 22.80 3.89 -19.85
N THR A 501 23.41 5.09 -19.89
CA THR A 501 24.16 5.63 -18.74
C THR A 501 23.25 5.84 -17.54
N SER A 502 22.06 6.42 -17.71
CA SER A 502 21.10 6.61 -16.61
C SER A 502 20.57 5.28 -16.03
N THR A 503 20.32 4.28 -16.89
CA THR A 503 19.80 2.97 -16.47
C THR A 503 20.88 2.16 -15.73
N ILE A 504 22.14 2.27 -16.17
CA ILE A 504 23.28 1.63 -15.51
C ILE A 504 23.55 2.29 -14.15
N GLU A 505 23.47 3.62 -14.05
CA GLU A 505 23.59 4.35 -12.78
C GLU A 505 22.50 3.95 -11.78
N GLU A 506 21.24 3.81 -12.22
CA GLU A 506 20.14 3.33 -11.37
C GLU A 506 20.33 1.87 -10.87
N HIS A 507 20.92 0.98 -11.68
CA HIS A 507 21.05 -0.44 -11.33
C HIS A 507 22.35 -0.78 -10.57
N ILE A 508 23.36 0.10 -10.58
CA ILE A 508 24.57 -0.02 -9.76
C ILE A 508 24.31 0.25 -8.26
N HIS A 509 23.12 0.72 -7.87
CA HIS A 509 22.74 0.89 -6.46
C HIS A 509 22.39 -0.43 -5.73
N ILE A 510 22.07 -1.51 -6.43
CA ILE A 510 21.62 -2.78 -5.82
C ILE A 510 22.75 -3.59 -5.11
N PRO A 511 24.02 -3.60 -5.60
CA PRO A 511 25.13 -4.24 -4.89
C PRO A 511 25.48 -3.63 -3.52
N TYR A 512 25.15 -2.38 -3.26
CA TYR A 512 25.50 -1.69 -2.00
C TYR A 512 24.74 -2.23 -0.79
N PHE A 513 23.50 -2.69 -0.99
CA PHE A 513 22.65 -3.22 0.09
C PHE A 513 23.23 -4.50 0.73
N PHE A 514 23.94 -5.32 -0.06
CA PHE A 514 24.47 -6.61 0.42
C PHE A 514 25.84 -6.50 1.10
N ARG A 515 26.63 -5.46 0.80
CA ARG A 515 27.97 -5.28 1.40
C ARG A 515 27.91 -4.87 2.87
N ASN A 516 26.89 -4.10 3.26
CA ASN A 516 26.70 -3.61 4.62
C ASN A 516 26.30 -4.70 5.63
N SER A 517 25.86 -5.87 5.17
CA SER A 517 25.41 -6.96 6.04
C SER A 517 26.56 -7.78 6.66
N LEU A 518 27.81 -7.60 6.24
CA LEU A 518 28.89 -8.56 6.49
C LEU A 518 30.15 -8.01 7.17
N ARG A 519 30.23 -6.72 7.52
CA ARG A 519 31.36 -6.21 8.34
C ARG A 519 31.00 -6.26 9.83
N PRO A 520 31.78 -6.94 10.68
CA PRO A 520 31.59 -6.89 12.13
C PRO A 520 31.91 -5.47 12.62
N VAL A 521 30.87 -4.68 12.90
CA VAL A 521 31.00 -3.36 13.51
C VAL A 521 31.57 -3.54 14.93
N LEU A 522 32.85 -3.20 15.10
CA LEU A 522 33.58 -3.21 16.37
C LEU A 522 33.29 -1.98 17.24
N THR A 523 32.05 -1.46 17.24
CA THR A 523 31.69 -0.42 18.20
C THR A 523 31.41 -1.04 19.56
N THR A 524 32.15 -0.62 20.58
CA THR A 524 31.87 -0.94 21.98
C THR A 524 30.52 -0.35 22.37
N ARG A 525 29.45 -1.11 22.20
CA ARG A 525 28.08 -0.70 22.55
C ARG A 525 27.96 -0.58 24.07
N VAL A 526 27.88 0.64 24.58
CA VAL A 526 27.43 0.88 25.96
C VAL A 526 25.93 0.64 25.98
N SER A 527 25.47 -0.42 26.65
CA SER A 527 24.03 -0.62 26.84
C SER A 527 23.49 0.43 27.81
N PRO A 528 22.46 1.21 27.44
CA PRO A 528 21.82 2.15 28.35
C PRO A 528 21.29 1.42 29.58
N ALA A 529 21.35 2.09 30.74
CA ALA A 529 20.68 1.59 31.92
C ALA A 529 19.16 1.66 31.67
N TRP A 530 18.45 0.62 32.10
CA TRP A 530 17.00 0.56 31.95
C TRP A 530 16.34 -0.23 33.07
N ASP A 531 15.12 0.17 33.39
CA ASP A 531 14.22 -0.60 34.25
C ASP A 531 12.78 -0.47 33.76
N ILE A 532 11.97 -1.46 34.11
CA ILE A 532 10.55 -1.47 33.78
C ILE A 532 9.75 -2.08 34.92
N THR A 533 8.75 -1.34 35.40
CA THR A 533 7.87 -1.77 36.48
C THR A 533 6.41 -1.74 36.05
N ILE A 534 5.63 -2.69 36.56
CA ILE A 534 4.17 -2.64 36.56
C ILE A 534 3.71 -2.57 38.01
N GLU A 535 2.92 -1.55 38.37
CA GLU A 535 2.48 -1.29 39.76
C GLU A 535 3.68 -1.23 40.74
N GLY A 536 4.77 -0.59 40.32
CA GLY A 536 6.02 -0.48 41.09
C GLY A 536 6.83 -1.78 41.20
N SER A 537 6.32 -2.91 40.71
CA SER A 537 7.04 -4.19 40.70
C SER A 537 7.84 -4.35 39.41
N SER A 538 9.15 -4.59 39.51
CA SER A 538 9.98 -4.80 38.32
C SER A 538 9.56 -6.06 37.55
N ILE A 539 9.25 -5.88 36.27
CA ILE A 539 8.89 -6.96 35.35
C ILE A 539 10.03 -7.33 34.41
N LYS A 540 11.20 -6.72 34.56
CA LYS A 540 12.38 -6.85 33.69
C LYS A 540 12.74 -8.30 33.34
N LYS A 541 12.65 -9.23 34.30
CA LYS A 541 12.94 -10.66 34.11
C LYS A 541 11.94 -11.41 33.20
N TYR A 542 10.76 -10.85 33.00
CA TYR A 542 9.69 -11.42 32.17
C TYR A 542 9.63 -10.83 30.77
N VAL A 543 10.26 -9.68 30.53
CA VAL A 543 10.23 -9.03 29.22
C VAL A 543 10.91 -9.92 28.17
N LYS A 544 10.29 -9.98 26.98
CA LYS A 544 10.89 -10.51 25.74
C LYS A 544 11.20 -9.38 24.79
N LYS A 545 10.23 -8.47 24.61
CA LYS A 545 10.30 -7.35 23.69
C LYS A 545 9.54 -6.15 24.27
N ILE A 546 10.06 -4.95 24.07
CA ILE A 546 9.37 -3.67 24.28
C ILE A 546 9.48 -2.88 22.98
N ASN A 547 8.37 -2.35 22.49
CA ASN A 547 8.32 -1.35 21.43
C ASN A 547 7.75 -0.06 22.04
N LEU A 548 8.54 1.00 22.09
CA LEU A 548 8.09 2.35 22.43
C LEU A 548 8.05 3.16 21.13
N THR A 549 6.86 3.53 20.70
CA THR A 549 6.66 4.27 19.44
C THR A 549 6.55 5.76 19.74
N LYS A 550 7.38 6.57 19.07
CA LYS A 550 7.38 8.05 19.17
C LYS A 550 7.31 8.63 17.76
N GLN A 551 6.16 9.16 17.35
CA GLN A 551 5.91 9.62 15.98
C GLN A 551 5.33 11.04 15.97
N GLU A 552 5.84 11.91 15.10
CA GLU A 552 5.35 13.29 14.96
C GLU A 552 3.85 13.36 14.65
N SER A 553 3.31 12.39 13.91
CA SER A 553 1.90 12.32 13.53
C SER A 553 0.95 11.95 14.67
N GLU A 554 1.48 11.49 15.81
CA GLU A 554 0.70 11.18 17.00
C GLU A 554 1.00 12.21 18.09
N ALA A 555 -0.01 12.68 18.83
CA ALA A 555 0.26 13.59 19.95
C ALA A 555 0.73 12.85 21.22
N ILE A 556 0.43 11.55 21.31
CA ILE A 556 0.63 10.72 22.50
C ILE A 556 1.42 9.47 22.12
N ASP A 557 2.59 9.30 22.73
CA ASP A 557 3.42 8.12 22.49
C ASP A 557 2.78 6.87 23.13
N HIS A 558 3.14 5.69 22.62
CA HIS A 558 2.57 4.43 23.07
C HIS A 558 3.61 3.32 23.21
N ILE A 559 3.29 2.33 24.03
CA ILE A 559 4.17 1.20 24.35
C ILE A 559 3.45 -0.14 24.11
N GLU A 560 4.18 -1.09 23.54
CA GLU A 560 3.80 -2.50 23.45
C GLU A 560 4.88 -3.36 24.13
N ILE A 561 4.46 -4.31 24.98
CA ILE A 561 5.38 -5.17 25.71
C ILE A 561 4.96 -6.62 25.54
N GLU A 562 5.87 -7.46 25.08
CA GLU A 562 5.73 -8.91 25.08
C GLU A 562 6.42 -9.51 26.31
N LEU A 563 5.65 -10.23 27.13
CA LEU A 563 6.07 -10.89 28.37
C LEU A 563 6.08 -12.41 28.23
N ALA A 564 7.07 -13.05 28.85
CA ALA A 564 7.24 -14.49 28.91
C ALA A 564 6.38 -15.12 30.03
N GLY A 565 5.49 -16.04 29.66
CA GLY A 565 4.65 -16.77 30.62
C GLY A 565 3.45 -15.98 31.12
N LEU A 566 2.57 -16.65 31.87
CA LEU A 566 1.33 -16.06 32.40
C LEU A 566 1.44 -15.57 33.86
N LYS A 567 2.63 -15.56 34.45
CA LYS A 567 2.82 -15.21 35.87
C LYS A 567 2.37 -13.79 36.21
N LEU A 568 2.40 -12.90 35.23
CA LEU A 568 1.96 -11.51 35.37
C LEU A 568 0.54 -11.28 34.84
N TRP A 569 -0.21 -12.34 34.52
CA TRP A 569 -1.54 -12.20 33.93
C TRP A 569 -2.40 -11.28 34.79
N ASP A 570 -2.63 -11.62 36.05
CA ASP A 570 -3.53 -10.86 36.93
C ASP A 570 -3.06 -9.43 37.21
N VAL A 571 -1.73 -9.21 37.31
CA VAL A 571 -1.13 -7.87 37.51
C VAL A 571 -1.27 -7.01 36.25
N CYS A 572 -1.22 -7.62 35.07
CA CYS A 572 -1.40 -6.94 33.79
C CYS A 572 -2.89 -6.81 33.41
N ASN A 573 -3.80 -6.52 34.34
CA ASN A 573 -5.23 -6.44 34.03
C ASN A 573 -5.70 -4.99 33.79
N PRO A 574 -6.04 -4.59 32.57
CA PRO A 574 -6.51 -3.23 32.29
C PRO A 574 -7.82 -2.89 33.03
N VAL A 575 -8.62 -3.90 33.41
CA VAL A 575 -9.89 -3.68 34.12
C VAL A 575 -9.65 -3.26 35.57
N THR A 576 -8.67 -3.85 36.25
CA THR A 576 -8.35 -3.47 37.64
C THR A 576 -7.53 -2.19 37.70
N ASN A 577 -6.80 -1.88 36.63
CA ASN A 577 -5.85 -0.77 36.57
C ASN A 577 -6.35 0.37 35.68
N TYR A 578 -7.66 0.39 35.40
CA TYR A 578 -8.25 1.37 34.51
C TYR A 578 -8.10 2.78 35.10
N GLY A 579 -7.42 3.65 34.37
CA GLY A 579 -7.17 5.03 34.79
C GLY A 579 -5.97 5.22 35.72
N GLU A 580 -5.18 4.18 35.98
CA GLU A 580 -3.94 4.28 36.77
C GLU A 580 -2.68 4.17 35.89
N LEU A 581 -1.67 4.99 36.17
CA LEU A 581 -0.35 4.90 35.53
C LEU A 581 0.40 3.69 36.09
N CYS A 582 0.16 2.52 35.50
CA CYS A 582 0.71 1.28 36.01
C CYS A 582 2.01 0.87 35.34
N ILE A 583 2.29 1.26 34.09
CA ILE A 583 3.54 0.89 33.39
C ILE A 583 4.53 2.05 33.52
N LYS A 584 5.72 1.77 34.04
CA LYS A 584 6.83 2.74 34.08
C LYS A 584 8.06 2.15 33.43
N LEU A 585 8.55 2.81 32.37
CA LEU A 585 9.80 2.47 31.69
C LEU A 585 10.81 3.59 31.98
N THR A 586 12.01 3.23 32.40
CA THR A 586 13.10 4.19 32.58
C THR A 586 14.23 3.83 31.64
N LEU A 587 14.67 4.78 30.81
CA LEU A 587 15.82 4.65 29.93
C LEU A 587 16.86 5.70 30.31
N SER A 588 18.14 5.37 30.30
CA SER A 588 19.20 6.34 30.59
C SER A 588 20.18 6.51 29.44
N ASN A 589 20.20 7.69 28.84
CA ASN A 589 21.22 8.08 27.87
C ASN A 589 21.44 9.62 27.87
N PRO A 590 22.65 10.13 28.18
CA PRO A 590 23.85 9.42 28.63
C PRO A 590 23.68 8.78 30.03
N PRO A 591 24.60 7.91 30.47
CA PRO A 591 24.54 7.33 31.81
C PRO A 591 24.42 8.40 32.90
N GLY A 592 23.31 8.41 33.64
CA GLY A 592 23.05 9.35 34.73
C GLY A 592 21.84 10.29 34.53
N VAL A 593 21.33 10.42 33.30
CA VAL A 593 20.04 11.09 33.03
C VAL A 593 19.01 10.02 32.73
N ALA A 594 17.96 9.92 33.55
CA ALA A 594 16.94 8.90 33.43
C ALA A 594 15.65 9.51 32.88
N ASP A 595 15.26 9.13 31.68
CA ASP A 595 14.00 9.50 31.05
C ASP A 595 12.88 8.57 31.56
N PRO A 596 11.92 9.09 32.36
CA PRO A 596 10.89 8.27 32.98
C PRO A 596 9.61 8.31 32.16
N TYR A 597 9.31 7.25 31.42
CA TYR A 597 8.06 7.12 30.68
C TYR A 597 6.99 6.41 31.53
N GLU A 598 5.81 7.00 31.63
CA GLU A 598 4.68 6.48 32.40
C GLU A 598 3.44 6.30 31.50
N PHE A 599 2.88 5.08 31.49
CA PHE A 599 1.78 4.69 30.61
C PHE A 599 0.61 4.06 31.37
N TYR A 600 -0.58 4.26 30.83
CA TYR A 600 -1.78 3.51 31.21
C TYR A 600 -1.79 2.15 30.51
N LEU A 601 -2.17 1.09 31.22
CA LEU A 601 -2.41 -0.22 30.60
C LEU A 601 -3.84 -0.26 30.05
N GLU A 602 -3.96 -0.40 28.73
CA GLU A 602 -5.26 -0.36 28.06
C GLU A 602 -5.69 -1.73 27.54
N THR A 603 -4.74 -2.54 27.06
CA THR A 603 -5.05 -3.88 26.58
C THR A 603 -4.07 -4.91 27.11
N ARG A 604 -4.59 -6.13 27.28
CA ARG A 604 -3.83 -7.34 27.59
C ARG A 604 -4.37 -8.47 26.73
N GLU A 605 -3.49 -9.09 25.95
CA GLU A 605 -3.82 -10.21 25.07
C GLU A 605 -2.98 -11.44 25.41
N LYS A 606 -3.62 -12.61 25.40
CA LYS A 606 -2.90 -13.89 25.52
C LYS A 606 -2.42 -14.29 24.13
N LYS A 607 -1.10 -14.35 23.94
CA LYS A 607 -0.50 -14.88 22.72
C LYS A 607 -0.23 -16.36 22.93
N GLU A 608 -1.19 -17.19 22.50
CA GLU A 608 -0.99 -18.64 22.46
C GLU A 608 0.08 -18.93 21.40
N SER A 609 1.25 -19.35 21.86
CA SER A 609 2.27 -19.88 20.95
C SER A 609 1.63 -21.12 20.30
N ALA A 610 1.45 -21.10 18.98
CA ALA A 610 0.89 -22.21 18.21
C ALA A 610 1.83 -23.43 18.25
N VAL A 611 1.92 -24.08 19.40
CA VAL A 611 2.51 -25.40 19.55
C VAL A 611 1.36 -26.36 19.25
N SER A 612 1.42 -27.00 18.08
CA SER A 612 0.40 -27.92 17.55
C SER A 612 0.16 -29.17 18.40
N ASN A 613 0.78 -29.29 19.58
CA ASN A 613 0.65 -30.44 20.46
C ASN A 613 0.24 -30.03 21.88
N PRO A 614 -1.06 -30.08 22.23
CA PRO A 614 -1.55 -29.79 23.59
C PRO A 614 -1.05 -30.78 24.66
N ALA A 615 -0.43 -31.91 24.27
CA ALA A 615 0.15 -32.88 25.22
C ALA A 615 1.57 -32.50 25.68
N ALA A 616 2.27 -31.59 25.00
CA ALA A 616 3.51 -31.00 25.50
C ALA A 616 3.17 -29.94 26.56
N ARG A 617 2.87 -30.40 27.79
CA ARG A 617 2.42 -29.63 28.98
C ARG A 617 3.42 -28.56 29.51
N GLY A 618 4.12 -27.86 28.64
CA GLY A 618 5.07 -26.80 29.00
C GLY A 618 5.08 -25.59 28.06
N GLY A 619 4.16 -25.48 27.10
CA GLY A 619 4.07 -24.32 26.20
C GLY A 619 3.85 -23.03 26.99
N SER A 620 4.87 -22.19 27.10
CA SER A 620 4.78 -20.90 27.79
C SER A 620 3.94 -19.95 26.94
N ALA A 621 2.65 -19.79 27.25
CA ALA A 621 1.85 -18.71 26.69
C ALA A 621 2.51 -17.35 27.03
N ASN A 622 2.56 -16.43 26.07
CA ASN A 622 3.07 -15.08 26.29
C ASN A 622 1.90 -14.12 26.53
N ILE A 623 2.21 -13.00 27.16
CA ILE A 623 1.26 -11.89 27.33
C ILE A 623 1.77 -10.74 26.47
N ASN A 624 0.90 -10.20 25.61
CA ASN A 624 1.13 -8.91 24.98
C ASN A 624 0.31 -7.88 25.76
N ILE A 625 0.94 -6.79 26.18
CA ILE A 625 0.25 -5.64 26.76
C ILE A 625 0.53 -4.39 25.94
N TRP A 626 -0.44 -3.48 25.90
CA TRP A 626 -0.33 -2.22 25.19
C TRP A 626 -0.92 -1.07 26.03
N GLY A 627 -0.34 0.11 25.87
CA GLY A 627 -0.72 1.29 26.61
C GLY A 627 -0.27 2.60 25.97
N ARG A 628 -0.98 3.70 26.26
CA ARG A 628 -0.58 5.06 25.87
C ARG A 628 0.00 5.82 27.07
N GLN A 629 0.86 6.78 26.79
CA GLN A 629 1.54 7.57 27.82
C GLN A 629 0.55 8.46 28.59
N LYS A 630 1.00 9.06 29.69
CA LYS A 630 0.23 9.92 30.60
C LYS A 630 -0.76 10.92 29.96
N PRO A 631 -0.50 11.56 28.79
CA PRO A 631 -1.53 12.40 28.16
C PRO A 631 -2.75 11.66 27.60
N ALA A 632 -2.76 10.32 27.58
CA ALA A 632 -3.92 9.51 27.16
C ALA A 632 -5.18 9.82 27.96
N ILE A 633 -5.03 10.34 29.18
CA ILE A 633 -6.15 10.80 30.01
C ILE A 633 -6.95 11.94 29.35
N LEU A 634 -6.35 12.65 28.37
CA LEU A 634 -6.98 13.70 27.55
C LEU A 634 -7.64 13.14 26.26
N ALA A 635 -7.52 11.83 26.01
CA ALA A 635 -7.93 11.20 24.77
C ALA A 635 -9.15 10.30 24.94
N LYS A 636 -9.72 9.87 23.81
CA LYS A 636 -10.77 8.85 23.79
C LYS A 636 -10.33 7.61 24.54
N GLY A 637 -11.22 7.10 25.38
CA GLY A 637 -10.98 5.96 26.26
C GLY A 637 -10.82 6.36 27.72
N PHE A 638 -10.44 7.61 28.01
CA PHE A 638 -10.30 8.13 29.37
C PHE A 638 -10.99 9.48 29.59
N ALA A 639 -10.96 10.36 28.58
CA ALA A 639 -11.67 11.63 28.61
C ALA A 639 -13.08 11.52 28.03
N SER A 640 -13.97 12.38 28.50
CA SER A 640 -15.20 12.75 27.78
C SER A 640 -14.89 13.83 26.75
N LYS A 641 -15.78 14.00 25.77
CA LYS A 641 -15.71 15.14 24.86
C LYS A 641 -15.95 16.44 25.64
N LEU A 642 -15.23 17.49 25.27
CA LEU A 642 -15.49 18.84 25.73
C LEU A 642 -16.84 19.33 25.18
N SER A 643 -17.47 20.22 25.94
CA SER A 643 -18.64 20.98 25.50
C SER A 643 -18.52 22.45 25.91
N ASP A 644 -17.33 22.86 26.33
CA ASP A 644 -17.04 24.20 26.81
C ASP A 644 -16.79 25.16 25.65
N THR A 645 -17.09 26.43 25.88
CA THR A 645 -16.73 27.50 24.95
C THR A 645 -15.83 28.49 25.67
N TYR A 646 -14.71 28.78 25.05
CA TYR A 646 -13.68 29.67 25.57
C TYR A 646 -13.78 31.01 24.86
N TYR A 647 -13.73 32.10 25.61
CA TYR A 647 -13.90 33.45 25.08
C TYR A 647 -12.73 34.34 25.46
N ASN A 648 -12.23 35.11 24.50
CA ASN A 648 -11.28 36.20 24.72
C ASN A 648 -10.04 35.77 25.52
N LYS A 649 -9.32 34.76 25.02
CA LYS A 649 -8.10 34.23 25.64
C LYS A 649 -7.05 33.93 24.57
N TYR A 650 -5.79 33.85 24.99
CA TYR A 650 -4.74 33.30 24.16
C TYR A 650 -4.90 31.78 23.99
N ALA A 651 -4.43 31.25 22.86
CA ALA A 651 -4.46 29.82 22.58
C ALA A 651 -3.69 29.01 23.64
N SER A 652 -2.56 29.52 24.12
CA SER A 652 -1.80 28.91 25.22
C SER A 652 -2.58 28.84 26.54
N GLU A 653 -3.37 29.87 26.87
CA GLU A 653 -4.22 29.91 28.07
C GLU A 653 -5.35 28.89 27.98
N ILE A 654 -6.01 28.80 26.82
CA ILE A 654 -7.04 27.80 26.55
C ILE A 654 -6.43 26.40 26.61
N ALA A 655 -5.25 26.19 26.04
CA ALA A 655 -4.55 24.92 26.06
C ALA A 655 -4.19 24.47 27.49
N ALA A 656 -3.70 25.40 28.33
CA ALA A 656 -3.43 25.15 29.73
C ALA A 656 -4.72 24.82 30.52
N GLU A 657 -5.82 25.51 30.23
CA GLU A 657 -7.12 25.21 30.83
C GLU A 657 -7.64 23.85 30.39
N ILE A 658 -7.56 23.48 29.11
CA ILE A 658 -7.98 22.15 28.64
C ILE A 658 -7.14 21.05 29.29
N ALA A 659 -5.81 21.21 29.33
CA ALA A 659 -4.88 20.24 29.91
C ALA A 659 -5.00 20.14 31.44
N GLY A 660 -5.49 21.18 32.12
CA GLY A 660 -5.69 21.23 33.56
C GLY A 660 -7.11 20.90 34.04
N SER A 661 -8.15 21.31 33.30
CA SER A 661 -9.56 21.26 33.73
C SER A 661 -10.26 19.94 33.41
N SER A 662 -9.87 19.29 32.31
CA SER A 662 -10.50 18.04 31.82
C SER A 662 -10.30 16.82 32.75
N LEU A 663 -9.62 17.02 33.89
CA LEU A 663 -9.11 15.97 34.77
C LEU A 663 -9.55 16.11 36.24
N ALA A 664 -10.53 16.98 36.53
CA ALA A 664 -11.06 17.15 37.90
C ALA A 664 -11.53 15.84 38.56
N GLY A 665 -11.87 14.81 37.76
CA GLY A 665 -12.23 13.48 38.26
C GLY A 665 -11.05 12.54 38.57
N TYR A 666 -9.85 12.78 38.01
CA TYR A 666 -8.68 11.91 38.17
C TYR A 666 -7.56 12.53 39.02
N GLY A 667 -7.63 13.83 39.34
CA GLY A 667 -6.65 14.52 40.17
C GLY A 667 -5.25 14.64 39.53
N VAL A 668 -5.14 14.43 38.22
CA VAL A 668 -3.90 14.55 37.45
C VAL A 668 -3.97 15.84 36.63
N SER A 669 -2.92 16.65 36.63
CA SER A 669 -2.75 17.74 35.67
C SER A 669 -1.70 17.32 34.66
N ILE A 670 -1.91 17.62 33.38
CA ILE A 670 -0.89 17.44 32.34
C ILE A 670 -0.24 18.81 32.11
N PRO A 671 1.01 19.03 32.55
CA PRO A 671 1.72 20.27 32.22
C PRO A 671 1.82 20.40 30.70
N ILE A 672 1.53 21.58 30.18
CA ILE A 672 1.65 21.89 28.75
C ILE A 672 2.52 23.13 28.58
N THR A 673 3.49 23.05 27.67
CA THR A 673 4.36 24.17 27.28
C THR A 673 3.96 24.63 25.89
N TRP A 674 3.80 25.93 25.68
CA TRP A 674 3.50 26.53 24.38
C TRP A 674 4.76 27.19 23.81
N ASP A 675 5.45 26.48 22.92
CA ASP A 675 6.74 26.82 22.30
C ASP A 675 6.56 27.11 20.80
N CYS A 676 5.60 27.98 20.50
CA CYS A 676 5.37 28.54 19.17
C CYS A 676 4.68 29.90 19.31
N ASP A 677 4.43 30.57 18.18
CA ASP A 677 3.67 31.83 18.19
C ASP A 677 2.29 31.59 18.82
N ASP A 678 1.99 32.39 19.84
CA ASP A 678 0.68 32.40 20.50
C ASP A 678 -0.24 33.39 19.79
N TYR A 679 -1.55 33.16 19.90
CA TYR A 679 -2.54 33.97 19.21
C TYR A 679 -3.81 34.13 20.02
N TRP A 680 -4.46 35.27 19.79
CA TRP A 680 -5.71 35.61 20.47
C TRP A 680 -6.90 34.90 19.84
N ILE A 681 -7.78 34.36 20.67
CA ILE A 681 -9.01 33.68 20.28
C ILE A 681 -10.19 34.43 20.88
N SER A 682 -11.07 34.98 20.03
CA SER A 682 -12.30 35.63 20.48
C SER A 682 -13.32 34.62 20.99
N GLU A 683 -13.45 33.49 20.31
CA GLU A 683 -14.34 32.39 20.66
C GLU A 683 -13.76 31.07 20.12
N PHE A 684 -13.71 30.04 20.96
CA PHE A 684 -13.40 28.67 20.56
C PHE A 684 -14.36 27.71 21.23
N SER A 685 -15.10 26.97 20.41
CA SER A 685 -16.04 25.92 20.84
C SER A 685 -15.67 24.61 20.15
N THR A 686 -15.73 23.52 20.87
CA THR A 686 -15.36 22.19 20.36
C THR A 686 -16.18 21.10 21.03
N GLU A 687 -16.57 20.10 20.23
CA GLU A 687 -17.22 18.86 20.68
C GLU A 687 -16.28 17.64 20.53
N ASP A 688 -14.98 17.86 20.77
CA ASP A 688 -13.93 16.86 20.64
C ASP A 688 -13.34 16.44 21.99
N TYR A 689 -12.53 15.38 21.98
CA TYR A 689 -11.73 15.03 23.15
C TYR A 689 -10.67 16.13 23.42
N PRO A 690 -10.31 16.38 24.69
CA PRO A 690 -9.33 17.40 25.07
C PRO A 690 -8.06 17.42 24.21
N ILE A 691 -7.44 16.26 23.95
CA ILE A 691 -6.23 16.20 23.11
C ILE A 691 -6.47 16.67 21.67
N ASN A 692 -7.64 16.37 21.09
CA ASN A 692 -7.99 16.80 19.73
C ASN A 692 -8.25 18.31 19.68
N ALA A 693 -8.82 18.87 20.74
CA ALA A 693 -8.96 20.32 20.86
C ALA A 693 -7.59 21.01 20.94
N LEU A 694 -6.63 20.44 21.69
CA LEU A 694 -5.25 20.93 21.73
C LEU A 694 -4.57 20.86 20.36
N ILE A 695 -4.76 19.77 19.62
CA ILE A 695 -4.24 19.61 18.24
C ILE A 695 -4.81 20.72 17.33
N LYS A 696 -6.12 20.98 17.37
CA LYS A 696 -6.75 22.05 16.57
C LYS A 696 -6.20 23.44 16.90
N LEU A 697 -5.94 23.72 18.18
CA LEU A 697 -5.32 24.96 18.61
C LEU A 697 -3.89 25.09 18.07
N ALA A 698 -3.11 24.00 18.13
CA ALA A 698 -1.75 23.97 17.60
C ALA A 698 -1.70 24.14 16.07
N GLU A 699 -2.56 23.43 15.33
CA GLU A 699 -2.62 23.47 13.86
C GLU A 699 -2.87 24.88 13.31
N ALA A 700 -3.68 25.69 13.99
CA ALA A 700 -3.94 27.08 13.59
C ALA A 700 -2.72 28.02 13.77
N ALA A 701 -1.72 27.60 14.55
CA ALA A 701 -0.41 28.24 14.64
C ALA A 701 0.67 27.56 13.75
N GLY A 702 0.31 26.55 12.96
CA GLY A 702 1.27 25.70 12.25
C GLY A 702 2.09 24.80 13.19
N ALA A 703 1.66 24.67 14.43
CA ALA A 703 2.32 23.87 15.45
C ALA A 703 1.77 22.44 15.49
N ILE A 704 2.46 21.59 16.24
CA ILE A 704 2.03 20.23 16.59
C ILE A 704 2.10 20.05 18.10
N VAL A 705 1.32 19.09 18.61
CA VAL A 705 1.33 18.70 20.03
C VAL A 705 2.18 17.44 20.18
N ARG A 706 3.13 17.43 21.11
CA ARG A 706 4.01 16.28 21.37
C ARG A 706 4.07 15.95 22.85
N THR A 707 4.22 14.67 23.16
CA THR A 707 4.42 14.21 24.54
C THR A 707 5.93 14.14 24.84
N ASN A 708 6.35 14.68 25.97
CA ASN A 708 7.71 14.55 26.48
C ASN A 708 7.87 13.23 27.26
N SER A 709 9.10 12.80 27.53
CA SER A 709 9.36 11.54 28.25
C SER A 709 8.66 11.49 29.62
N ASP A 710 8.57 12.61 30.34
CA ASP A 710 7.89 12.73 31.64
C ASP A 710 6.35 12.76 31.57
N GLY A 711 5.77 12.70 30.37
CA GLY A 711 4.33 12.75 30.13
C GLY A 711 3.72 14.14 30.15
N SER A 712 4.53 15.21 30.18
CA SER A 712 4.06 16.57 29.85
C SER A 712 3.87 16.74 28.34
N LEU A 713 3.12 17.77 27.94
CA LEU A 713 2.89 18.12 26.54
C LEU A 713 3.72 19.35 26.15
N THR A 714 4.18 19.39 24.92
CA THR A 714 4.77 20.57 24.28
C THR A 714 4.02 20.84 22.99
N VAL A 715 3.54 22.07 22.82
CA VAL A 715 3.08 22.60 21.53
C VAL A 715 4.25 23.32 20.91
N ARG A 716 4.76 22.86 19.77
CA ARG A 716 5.92 23.46 19.10
C ARG A 716 5.67 23.62 17.61
N SER A 717 6.39 24.53 16.96
CA SER A 717 6.40 24.60 15.49
C SER A 717 6.67 23.22 14.89
N LYS A 718 5.90 22.84 13.85
CA LYS A 718 6.14 21.58 13.11
C LYS A 718 7.53 21.54 12.48
N PHE A 719 8.03 22.71 12.08
CA PHE A 719 9.39 22.92 11.59
C PHE A 719 10.11 23.86 12.55
N PRO A 720 10.76 23.32 13.60
CA PRO A 720 11.60 24.13 14.49
C PRO A 720 12.75 24.82 13.73
N VAL A 721 13.19 24.17 12.64
CA VAL A 721 14.12 24.70 11.65
C VAL A 721 13.45 24.62 10.29
N LYS A 722 13.46 25.72 9.52
CA LYS A 722 12.87 25.73 8.18
C LYS A 722 13.73 24.93 7.20
N PRO A 723 13.15 24.30 6.17
CA PRO A 723 13.92 23.57 5.16
C PRO A 723 15.10 24.36 4.58
N GLU A 724 14.91 25.64 4.27
CA GLU A 724 15.95 26.53 3.74
C GLU A 724 17.09 26.83 4.72
N GLU A 725 16.86 26.69 6.03
CA GLU A 725 17.83 26.95 7.09
C GLU A 725 18.61 25.68 7.47
N LEU A 726 18.11 24.47 7.14
CA LEU A 726 18.71 23.18 7.54
C LEU A 726 20.19 23.04 7.20
N SER A 727 20.62 23.57 6.05
CA SER A 727 22.02 23.50 5.63
C SER A 727 22.99 24.20 6.61
N ASN A 728 22.53 25.26 7.28
CA ASN A 728 23.32 26.06 8.21
C ASN A 728 23.22 25.58 9.66
N GLU A 729 22.20 24.78 9.98
CA GLU A 729 22.00 24.30 11.34
C GLU A 729 22.99 23.22 11.77
N THR A 730 23.32 23.22 13.06
CA THR A 730 24.18 22.18 13.64
C THR A 730 23.34 20.95 13.93
N ALA A 731 23.71 19.80 13.37
CA ALA A 731 23.02 18.55 13.64
C ALA A 731 23.20 18.14 15.10
N VAL A 732 22.08 17.86 15.78
CA VAL A 732 22.05 17.32 17.15
C VAL A 732 22.48 15.85 17.13
N TYR A 733 22.08 15.13 16.08
CA TYR A 733 22.45 13.74 15.85
C TYR A 733 23.24 13.59 14.55
N SER A 734 24.33 12.84 14.58
CA SER A 734 25.09 12.49 13.38
C SER A 734 25.09 10.98 13.20
N PHE A 735 24.55 10.53 12.07
CA PHE A 735 24.48 9.13 11.69
C PHE A 735 25.42 8.85 10.54
N ASP A 736 26.27 7.85 10.69
CA ASP A 736 27.21 7.40 9.69
C ASP A 736 27.34 5.87 9.72
N PHE A 737 28.17 5.31 8.85
CA PHE A 737 28.38 3.86 8.77
C PHE A 737 28.90 3.23 10.08
N THR A 738 29.38 4.02 11.05
CA THR A 738 29.88 3.51 12.34
C THR A 738 28.75 3.27 13.34
N ASN A 739 27.64 4.00 13.22
CA ASN A 739 26.52 3.93 14.16
C ASN A 739 25.17 3.55 13.51
N ILE A 740 25.11 3.39 12.20
CA ILE A 740 23.96 2.82 11.48
C ILE A 740 24.04 1.29 11.49
N ILE A 741 22.95 0.63 11.89
CA ILE A 741 22.75 -0.84 11.83
C ILE A 741 22.16 -1.23 10.48
N SER A 742 21.10 -0.53 10.05
CA SER A 742 20.53 -0.62 8.72
C SER A 742 19.91 0.71 8.31
N MET A 743 19.79 0.92 7.01
CA MET A 743 19.25 2.15 6.44
C MET A 743 18.39 1.80 5.22
N ASP A 744 17.16 2.31 5.22
CA ASP A 744 16.28 2.33 4.05
C ASP A 744 16.13 3.76 3.53
N TYR A 745 16.03 3.91 2.21
CA TYR A 745 15.92 5.20 1.53
C TYR A 745 14.71 5.22 0.61
N THR A 746 13.94 6.31 0.68
CA THR A 746 12.86 6.60 -0.27
C THR A 746 12.87 8.08 -0.63
N GLU A 747 12.46 8.39 -1.86
CA GLU A 747 12.35 9.76 -2.35
C GLU A 747 10.91 10.07 -2.71
N GLU A 748 10.43 11.24 -2.28
CA GLU A 748 9.08 11.73 -2.52
C GLU A 748 9.19 13.05 -3.32
N GLN A 749 8.49 13.10 -4.46
CA GLN A 749 8.53 14.27 -5.35
C GLN A 749 7.66 15.41 -4.80
N PRO A 750 7.97 16.68 -5.10
CA PRO A 750 7.11 17.81 -4.77
C PRO A 750 5.71 17.64 -5.37
N GLU A 751 4.67 17.89 -4.58
CA GLU A 751 3.27 17.76 -5.00
C GLU A 751 2.62 19.11 -5.30
N PHE A 752 2.94 20.15 -4.51
CA PHE A 752 2.24 21.43 -4.55
C PHE A 752 3.22 22.60 -4.49
N SER A 753 2.98 23.66 -5.26
CA SER A 753 3.77 24.90 -5.22
C SER A 753 3.03 26.06 -4.55
N SER A 754 1.74 25.90 -4.28
CA SER A 754 0.92 26.92 -3.62
C SER A 754 -0.20 26.30 -2.79
N VAL A 755 -0.65 27.04 -1.78
CA VAL A 755 -1.81 26.69 -0.95
C VAL A 755 -2.53 27.97 -0.54
N THR A 756 -3.87 27.96 -0.58
CA THR A 756 -4.69 29.05 -0.07
C THR A 756 -5.20 28.71 1.32
N VAL A 757 -4.98 29.62 2.27
CA VAL A 757 -5.43 29.50 3.66
C VAL A 757 -6.52 30.53 3.90
N ASN A 758 -7.73 30.06 4.17
CA ASN A 758 -8.89 30.92 4.39
C ASN A 758 -8.88 31.47 5.82
N ILE A 759 -9.17 32.76 5.97
CA ILE A 759 -9.25 33.46 7.24
C ILE A 759 -10.72 33.52 7.66
N ASN A 760 -11.04 33.17 8.90
CA ASN A 760 -12.41 33.14 9.45
C ASN A 760 -13.39 32.28 8.64
N ASN A 761 -12.94 31.16 8.06
CA ASN A 761 -13.73 30.33 7.13
C ASN A 761 -14.30 31.11 5.93
N GLY A 762 -13.70 32.24 5.55
CA GLY A 762 -14.10 32.96 4.35
C GLY A 762 -13.98 32.03 3.14
N SER A 763 -15.07 31.81 2.41
CA SER A 763 -14.98 31.11 1.13
C SER A 763 -14.31 32.04 0.12
N SER A 764 -13.07 31.72 -0.26
CA SER A 764 -12.43 32.35 -1.41
C SER A 764 -12.25 31.31 -2.51
N SER A 765 -12.82 31.59 -3.69
CA SER A 765 -12.71 30.78 -4.91
C SER A 765 -11.82 31.45 -5.95
N GLU A 766 -10.87 32.29 -5.51
CA GLU A 766 -10.07 33.13 -6.40
C GLU A 766 -8.66 32.56 -6.53
N ASP A 767 -8.35 32.05 -7.72
CA ASP A 767 -7.12 31.31 -8.00
C ASP A 767 -5.98 32.23 -8.46
N TYR A 768 -5.28 32.87 -7.52
CA TYR A 768 -4.02 33.55 -7.83
C TYR A 768 -2.91 32.54 -8.17
N SER A 769 -1.98 32.91 -9.06
CA SER A 769 -0.73 32.16 -9.25
C SER A 769 0.44 33.10 -9.50
N ILE A 770 1.65 32.68 -9.14
CA ILE A 770 2.88 33.47 -9.32
C ILE A 770 3.85 32.69 -10.19
N GLU A 771 4.48 33.36 -11.14
CA GLU A 771 5.50 32.78 -12.02
C GLU A 771 6.66 33.76 -12.19
N ALA A 772 7.89 33.28 -12.35
CA ALA A 772 9.02 34.15 -12.65
C ALA A 772 9.22 34.26 -14.18
N VAL A 773 9.52 35.47 -14.68
CA VAL A 773 9.62 35.75 -16.12
C VAL A 773 10.85 35.09 -16.73
N ASP A 774 12.03 35.29 -16.12
CA ASP A 774 13.34 34.90 -16.67
C ASP A 774 14.11 34.00 -15.70
N GLY A 775 13.58 32.81 -15.43
CA GLY A 775 14.19 31.86 -14.49
C GLY A 775 13.86 32.17 -13.03
N THR A 776 14.38 31.37 -12.11
CA THR A 776 13.93 31.37 -10.69
C THR A 776 14.96 31.91 -9.72
N CYS A 777 16.07 32.46 -10.22
CA CYS A 777 17.20 32.90 -9.39
C CYS A 777 17.73 34.23 -9.94
N ALA A 778 18.00 35.18 -9.05
CA ALA A 778 18.73 36.42 -9.35
C ALA A 778 19.92 36.53 -8.39
N LYS A 779 21.02 37.18 -8.78
CA LYS A 779 22.11 37.43 -7.83
C LYS A 779 21.65 38.46 -6.80
N PRO A 780 22.22 38.46 -5.57
CA PRO A 780 21.97 39.52 -4.61
C PRO A 780 22.19 40.91 -5.24
N GLY A 781 21.18 41.77 -5.14
CA GLY A 781 21.13 43.11 -5.73
C GLY A 781 20.55 43.19 -7.14
N GLU A 782 20.37 42.07 -7.85
CA GLU A 782 19.68 42.03 -9.15
C GLU A 782 18.16 41.96 -8.96
N THR A 783 17.43 42.49 -9.94
CA THR A 783 15.97 42.45 -9.96
C THR A 783 15.49 41.21 -10.72
N LEU A 784 14.65 40.42 -10.07
CA LEU A 784 13.88 39.34 -10.68
C LEU A 784 12.48 39.84 -11.02
N GLN A 785 12.01 39.57 -12.23
CA GLN A 785 10.62 39.88 -12.59
C GLN A 785 9.73 38.67 -12.35
N ILE A 786 8.57 38.90 -11.74
CA ILE A 786 7.53 37.89 -11.51
C ILE A 786 6.18 38.35 -12.06
N LYS A 787 5.41 37.42 -12.60
CA LYS A 787 4.02 37.57 -12.99
C LYS A 787 3.11 37.06 -11.88
N VAL A 788 2.21 37.89 -11.38
CA VAL A 788 1.14 37.49 -10.48
C VAL A 788 -0.16 37.47 -11.28
N TYR A 789 -0.62 36.28 -11.66
CA TYR A 789 -1.86 36.10 -12.41
C TYR A 789 -3.06 36.42 -11.52
N ILE A 790 -3.90 37.33 -12.01
CA ILE A 790 -5.06 37.82 -11.28
C ILE A 790 -6.33 37.13 -11.77
N PRO A 791 -7.21 36.65 -10.87
CA PRO A 791 -8.42 35.96 -11.27
C PRO A 791 -9.32 36.90 -12.06
N ASN A 792 -9.75 38.04 -11.51
CA ASN A 792 -10.61 38.97 -12.25
C ASN A 792 -10.06 40.41 -12.27
N LYS A 793 -10.57 41.24 -13.19
CA LYS A 793 -10.15 42.65 -13.37
C LYS A 793 -10.36 43.52 -12.13
N SER A 794 -11.23 43.08 -11.21
CA SER A 794 -11.61 43.79 -9.99
C SER A 794 -10.90 43.23 -8.75
N ALA A 795 -10.05 42.21 -8.90
CA ALA A 795 -9.44 41.51 -7.79
C ALA A 795 -8.36 42.39 -7.16
N SER A 796 -8.66 42.98 -6.01
CA SER A 796 -7.68 43.69 -5.21
C SER A 796 -6.88 42.71 -4.36
N TYR A 797 -5.55 42.82 -4.45
CA TYR A 797 -4.65 42.04 -3.60
C TYR A 797 -3.41 42.86 -3.24
N LYS A 798 -2.69 42.40 -2.22
CA LYS A 798 -1.37 42.89 -1.86
C LYS A 798 -0.39 41.74 -2.05
N LEU A 799 0.67 41.98 -2.82
CA LEU A 799 1.82 41.11 -2.81
C LEU A 799 2.63 41.43 -1.56
N LYS A 800 3.05 40.41 -0.82
CA LYS A 800 4.03 40.51 0.28
C LYS A 800 5.19 39.55 0.03
N VAL A 801 6.31 39.82 0.69
CA VAL A 801 7.50 38.97 0.61
C VAL A 801 8.03 38.68 2.00
N ALA A 802 8.63 37.51 2.19
CA ALA A 802 9.39 37.18 3.38
C ALA A 802 10.85 37.63 3.23
N GLY A 803 11.50 37.95 4.35
CA GLY A 803 12.92 38.30 4.39
C GLY A 803 13.23 39.74 4.01
N ASP A 804 14.43 39.97 3.45
CA ASP A 804 14.95 41.29 3.09
C ASP A 804 14.50 41.76 1.68
N ALA A 805 13.73 40.93 0.98
CA ALA A 805 13.30 41.22 -0.36
C ALA A 805 12.41 42.48 -0.41
N LYS A 806 12.53 43.22 -1.50
CA LYS A 806 11.72 44.39 -1.82
C LYS A 806 10.94 44.09 -3.08
N ILE A 807 9.70 44.57 -3.12
CA ILE A 807 8.80 44.40 -4.26
C ILE A 807 8.25 45.73 -4.74
N SER A 808 8.16 45.87 -6.06
CA SER A 808 7.48 47.00 -6.71
C SER A 808 6.70 46.54 -7.92
N LYS A 809 5.43 46.93 -8.01
CA LYS A 809 4.58 46.62 -9.17
C LYS A 809 5.03 47.45 -10.37
N VAL A 810 5.34 46.77 -11.46
CA VAL A 810 5.73 47.38 -12.75
C VAL A 810 4.49 47.78 -13.54
N GLY A 811 3.51 46.88 -13.65
CA GLY A 811 2.30 47.12 -14.42
C GLY A 811 1.36 45.92 -14.45
N THR A 812 0.22 46.06 -15.14
CA THR A 812 -0.72 44.97 -15.42
C THR A 812 -0.73 44.70 -16.91
N TYR A 813 -0.58 43.43 -17.27
CA TYR A 813 -0.42 42.97 -18.64
C TYR A 813 -1.39 41.82 -18.93
N SER A 814 -1.57 41.53 -20.22
CA SER A 814 -2.29 40.36 -20.71
C SER A 814 -1.35 39.50 -21.53
N GLU A 815 -1.57 38.20 -21.55
CA GLU A 815 -0.96 37.28 -22.51
C GLU A 815 -1.95 36.21 -22.94
N THR A 816 -1.66 35.59 -24.09
CA THR A 816 -2.43 34.49 -24.64
C THR A 816 -1.70 33.18 -24.38
N LEU A 817 -2.41 32.19 -23.86
CA LEU A 817 -1.90 30.85 -23.57
C LEU A 817 -2.66 29.81 -24.39
N ASP A 818 -1.94 28.81 -24.88
CA ASP A 818 -2.49 27.61 -25.51
C ASP A 818 -2.30 26.43 -24.57
N GLU A 819 -3.38 25.73 -24.24
CA GLU A 819 -3.36 24.59 -23.32
C GLU A 819 -4.24 23.45 -23.80
N THR A 820 -3.85 22.23 -23.48
CA THR A 820 -4.68 21.03 -23.64
C THR A 820 -5.16 20.57 -22.27
N VAL A 821 -6.46 20.71 -22.01
CA VAL A 821 -7.10 20.39 -20.73
C VAL A 821 -7.85 19.07 -20.85
N THR A 822 -7.64 18.16 -19.90
CA THR A 822 -8.49 16.99 -19.76
C THR A 822 -9.73 17.36 -18.95
N ILE A 823 -10.91 17.14 -19.53
CA ILE A 823 -12.21 17.37 -18.90
C ILE A 823 -12.73 16.02 -18.38
N THR A 824 -13.00 15.94 -17.08
CA THR A 824 -13.57 14.77 -16.41
C THR A 824 -14.84 15.15 -15.68
N ASN A 825 -15.92 14.37 -15.84
CA ASN A 825 -17.24 14.66 -15.27
C ASN A 825 -17.71 16.08 -15.62
N GLY A 826 -17.58 16.45 -16.90
CA GLY A 826 -18.03 17.74 -17.40
C GLY A 826 -17.21 18.96 -17.01
N SER A 827 -16.15 18.83 -16.21
CA SER A 827 -15.32 19.96 -15.81
C SER A 827 -13.83 19.67 -15.93
N GLY A 828 -13.05 20.71 -16.18
CA GLY A 828 -11.59 20.67 -16.11
C GLY A 828 -11.05 22.05 -15.76
N SER A 829 -9.73 22.15 -15.61
CA SER A 829 -9.08 23.38 -15.18
C SER A 829 -7.91 23.71 -16.10
N VAL A 830 -7.83 24.96 -16.55
CA VAL A 830 -6.61 25.52 -17.16
C VAL A 830 -5.60 25.90 -16.07
N SER A 831 -4.35 26.17 -16.47
CA SER A 831 -3.27 26.51 -15.55
C SER A 831 -3.43 27.92 -14.95
N LYS A 832 -3.96 28.89 -15.71
CA LYS A 832 -4.17 30.30 -15.29
C LYS A 832 -5.64 30.71 -15.43
N ALA A 833 -6.07 31.70 -14.64
CA ALA A 833 -7.44 32.18 -14.70
C ALA A 833 -7.78 32.74 -16.10
N ILE A 834 -8.95 32.37 -16.62
CA ILE A 834 -9.41 32.72 -17.96
C ILE A 834 -9.95 34.14 -17.95
N TYR A 835 -9.29 35.09 -18.61
CA TYR A 835 -9.87 36.42 -18.82
C TYR A 835 -10.87 36.41 -19.98
N SER A 836 -10.49 35.82 -21.10
CA SER A 836 -11.37 35.56 -22.25
C SER A 836 -10.84 34.42 -23.09
N VAL A 837 -11.73 33.59 -23.63
CA VAL A 837 -11.34 32.53 -24.57
C VAL A 837 -11.27 33.09 -26.00
N THR A 838 -10.13 32.89 -26.66
CA THR A 838 -9.88 33.36 -28.03
C THR A 838 -10.31 32.32 -29.05
N SER A 839 -9.99 31.05 -28.82
CA SER A 839 -10.42 29.92 -29.62
C SER A 839 -10.38 28.63 -28.80
N TYR A 840 -11.09 27.60 -29.24
CA TYR A 840 -10.97 26.27 -28.65
C TYR A 840 -11.38 25.18 -29.65
N THR A 841 -10.85 23.97 -29.45
CA THR A 841 -11.25 22.74 -30.12
C THR A 841 -11.54 21.70 -29.05
N LEU A 842 -12.80 21.23 -28.99
CA LEU A 842 -13.24 20.24 -28.03
C LEU A 842 -13.30 18.85 -28.69
N HIS A 843 -12.49 17.93 -28.20
CA HIS A 843 -12.43 16.52 -28.62
C HIS A 843 -13.29 15.67 -27.68
N THR A 844 -14.48 15.29 -28.15
CA THR A 844 -15.46 14.49 -27.40
C THR A 844 -15.64 13.12 -28.03
N CYS A 845 -15.97 12.11 -27.22
CA CYS A 845 -16.19 10.74 -27.69
C CYS A 845 -17.60 10.49 -28.25
N ASP A 846 -18.58 11.36 -28.01
CA ASP A 846 -20.01 11.13 -28.28
C ASP A 846 -20.63 12.04 -29.37
N GLY A 847 -19.81 12.80 -30.09
CA GLY A 847 -20.23 13.56 -31.28
C GLY A 847 -20.55 15.04 -31.08
N SER A 848 -20.82 15.74 -32.18
CA SER A 848 -20.87 17.20 -32.27
C SER A 848 -22.07 17.85 -31.55
N GLY A 849 -21.86 19.07 -31.03
CA GLY A 849 -22.91 19.91 -30.43
C GLY A 849 -22.70 20.35 -28.98
N LYS A 850 -21.53 20.05 -28.40
CA LYS A 850 -21.11 20.52 -27.08
C LYS A 850 -20.39 21.87 -27.19
N THR A 851 -20.61 22.73 -26.21
CA THR A 851 -19.88 24.00 -26.06
C THR A 851 -19.20 24.03 -24.70
N ILE A 852 -18.16 24.85 -24.55
CA ILE A 852 -17.61 25.15 -23.25
C ILE A 852 -18.33 26.36 -22.64
N ASP A 853 -18.49 26.33 -21.32
CA ASP A 853 -18.85 27.46 -20.48
C ASP A 853 -17.70 27.74 -19.53
N TYR A 854 -17.48 29.02 -19.24
CA TYR A 854 -16.43 29.47 -18.33
C TYR A 854 -16.83 30.78 -17.70
N THR A 855 -16.37 31.00 -16.46
CA THR A 855 -16.51 32.29 -15.80
C THR A 855 -15.21 33.06 -15.97
N ALA A 856 -15.30 34.29 -16.47
CA ALA A 856 -14.14 35.17 -16.54
C ALA A 856 -13.53 35.34 -15.14
N GLY A 857 -12.29 34.90 -15.02
CA GLY A 857 -11.50 34.87 -13.82
C GLY A 857 -11.53 33.59 -13.00
N SER A 858 -12.16 32.56 -13.52
CA SER A 858 -12.03 31.19 -13.05
C SER A 858 -10.97 30.44 -13.87
N LYS A 859 -10.34 29.43 -13.26
CA LYS A 859 -9.59 28.40 -14.00
C LYS A 859 -10.48 27.27 -14.52
N THR A 860 -11.68 27.14 -13.97
CA THR A 860 -12.60 26.05 -14.29
C THR A 860 -13.31 26.30 -15.60
N ILE A 861 -13.34 25.25 -16.42
CA ILE A 861 -14.13 25.15 -17.65
C ILE A 861 -15.16 24.05 -17.44
N THR A 862 -16.39 24.29 -17.88
CA THR A 862 -17.47 23.30 -17.84
C THR A 862 -17.95 23.02 -19.26
N ILE A 863 -18.21 21.76 -19.58
CA ILE A 863 -18.86 21.39 -20.85
C ILE A 863 -20.37 21.46 -20.67
N CYS A 864 -21.05 22.12 -21.59
CA CYS A 864 -22.50 22.27 -21.60
C CYS A 864 -23.11 21.76 -22.91
N ARG A 865 -24.38 21.33 -22.83
CA ARG A 865 -25.23 21.09 -24.02
C ARG A 865 -26.18 22.25 -24.21
N GLY A 866 -25.99 23.05 -25.27
CA GLY A 866 -26.82 24.24 -25.49
C GLY A 866 -26.65 25.26 -24.37
N SER A 867 -27.74 25.95 -23.96
CA SER A 867 -27.65 27.00 -22.95
C SER A 867 -27.63 26.42 -21.51
N LEU A 868 -26.42 26.21 -20.99
CA LEU A 868 -26.06 26.26 -19.56
C LEU A 868 -26.43 25.07 -18.65
N THR A 869 -26.71 23.87 -19.17
CA THR A 869 -26.78 22.68 -18.28
C THR A 869 -25.43 21.95 -18.32
N PRO A 870 -24.69 21.88 -17.19
CA PRO A 870 -23.48 21.06 -17.08
C PRO A 870 -23.79 19.61 -17.46
N LEU A 871 -22.91 19.00 -18.25
CA LEU A 871 -23.03 17.59 -18.61
C LEU A 871 -22.09 16.76 -17.74
N ASP A 872 -22.58 15.65 -17.19
CA ASP A 872 -21.73 14.62 -16.58
C ASP A 872 -21.05 13.78 -17.67
N ASP A 873 -20.22 14.42 -18.49
CA ASP A 873 -19.53 13.78 -19.59
C ASP A 873 -18.27 13.04 -19.11
N THR A 874 -18.09 11.80 -19.57
CA THR A 874 -17.19 10.85 -18.90
C THR A 874 -15.70 11.03 -19.18
N CYS A 875 -15.30 11.68 -20.29
CA CYS A 875 -13.94 12.15 -20.54
C CYS A 875 -13.87 12.92 -21.88
N SER A 876 -13.38 14.16 -21.88
CA SER A 876 -13.13 14.95 -23.11
C SER A 876 -11.76 15.60 -23.05
N LEU A 877 -11.16 15.89 -24.21
CA LEU A 877 -9.91 16.65 -24.31
C LEU A 877 -10.22 18.01 -24.93
N LEU A 878 -9.76 19.10 -24.33
CA LEU A 878 -10.03 20.46 -24.78
C LEU A 878 -8.71 21.16 -25.11
N ASP A 879 -8.47 21.43 -26.39
CA ASP A 879 -7.42 22.37 -26.79
C ASP A 879 -8.00 23.78 -26.75
N ILE A 880 -7.48 24.64 -25.88
CA ILE A 880 -8.00 25.98 -25.64
C ILE A 880 -6.90 27.03 -25.77
N CYS A 881 -7.22 28.12 -26.47
CA CYS A 881 -6.44 29.33 -26.55
C CYS A 881 -7.17 30.43 -25.79
N TYR A 882 -6.59 30.97 -24.73
CA TYR A 882 -7.25 31.97 -23.88
C TYR A 882 -6.31 33.10 -23.46
N GLU A 883 -6.88 34.29 -23.30
CA GLU A 883 -6.20 35.43 -22.69
C GLU A 883 -6.26 35.28 -21.17
N THR A 884 -5.14 35.52 -20.50
CA THR A 884 -5.04 35.67 -19.06
C THR A 884 -4.39 37.01 -18.71
N LYS A 885 -4.57 37.46 -17.46
CA LYS A 885 -4.00 38.72 -16.97
C LYS A 885 -3.06 38.48 -15.80
N TYR A 886 -2.00 39.26 -15.78
CA TYR A 886 -1.05 39.25 -14.69
C TYR A 886 -0.55 40.65 -14.36
N ASP A 887 -0.20 40.85 -13.10
CA ASP A 887 0.61 41.97 -12.69
C ASP A 887 2.08 41.57 -12.73
N LEU A 888 2.89 42.39 -13.38
CA LEU A 888 4.34 42.23 -13.36
C LEU A 888 4.90 42.96 -12.15
N TRP A 889 5.73 42.28 -11.37
CA TRP A 889 6.42 42.82 -10.21
C TRP A 889 7.92 42.62 -10.33
N ASP A 890 8.67 43.62 -9.90
CA ASP A 890 10.10 43.54 -9.66
C ASP A 890 10.33 43.09 -8.22
N VAL A 891 11.18 42.07 -8.03
CA VAL A 891 11.62 41.54 -6.74
C VAL A 891 13.13 41.71 -6.64
N THR A 892 13.63 42.36 -5.59
CA THR A 892 15.06 42.55 -5.36
C THR A 892 15.41 42.15 -3.93
N SER A 893 16.42 41.30 -3.73
CA SER A 893 16.96 40.98 -2.40
C SER A 893 18.45 41.34 -2.36
N THR A 894 18.95 41.77 -1.20
CA THR A 894 20.36 42.11 -1.00
C THR A 894 21.17 40.95 -0.43
N VAL A 895 20.51 39.88 -0.01
CA VAL A 895 21.13 38.65 0.51
C VAL A 895 20.88 37.49 -0.44
N SER A 896 21.75 36.49 -0.38
CA SER A 896 21.52 35.24 -1.12
C SER A 896 20.55 34.37 -0.33
N GLY A 897 19.46 33.91 -0.95
CA GLY A 897 18.50 33.02 -0.31
C GLY A 897 17.22 32.82 -1.12
N THR A 898 16.37 31.92 -0.66
CA THR A 898 15.01 31.74 -1.19
C THR A 898 14.09 32.79 -0.59
N VAL A 899 13.33 33.48 -1.43
CA VAL A 899 12.32 34.47 -1.01
C VAL A 899 10.93 33.88 -1.23
N ALA A 900 10.13 33.79 -0.17
CA ALA A 900 8.72 33.42 -0.29
C ALA A 900 7.88 34.64 -0.66
N LEU A 901 6.90 34.44 -1.56
CA LEU A 901 6.01 35.47 -2.06
C LEU A 901 4.56 35.11 -1.67
N PHE A 902 3.80 36.10 -1.21
CA PHE A 902 2.44 35.88 -0.72
C PHE A 902 1.47 36.80 -1.44
N VAL A 903 0.36 36.23 -1.92
CA VAL A 903 -0.77 37.02 -2.41
C VAL A 903 -1.82 37.08 -1.32
N VAL A 904 -2.06 38.30 -0.83
CA VAL A 904 -3.04 38.58 0.22
C VAL A 904 -4.24 39.23 -0.43
N LYS A 905 -5.39 38.55 -0.44
CA LYS A 905 -6.62 39.10 -1.02
C LYS A 905 -7.12 40.27 -0.17
N ASP A 906 -7.29 41.43 -0.79
CA ASP A 906 -7.87 42.61 -0.15
C ASP A 906 -9.37 42.65 -0.48
N THR A 907 -10.24 42.51 0.51
CA THR A 907 -11.69 42.51 0.29
C THR A 907 -12.30 43.93 0.29
N GLY A 908 -11.48 44.98 0.38
CA GLY A 908 -11.95 46.36 0.57
C GLY A 908 -12.44 46.66 1.98
N SER A 909 -12.61 45.63 2.82
CA SER A 909 -12.56 45.74 4.28
C SER A 909 -11.11 45.65 4.72
N SER A 910 -10.72 46.32 5.80
CA SER A 910 -9.32 46.45 6.23
C SER A 910 -8.59 45.12 6.51
N ALA A 911 -9.29 43.98 6.50
CA ALA A 911 -8.75 42.66 6.79
C ALA A 911 -8.90 41.70 5.58
N ALA A 912 -7.87 40.90 5.32
CA ALA A 912 -7.88 39.85 4.30
C ALA A 912 -8.84 38.71 4.69
N SER A 913 -9.52 38.12 3.71
CA SER A 913 -10.37 36.93 3.92
C SER A 913 -9.67 35.61 3.62
N ALA A 914 -8.53 35.66 2.94
CA ALA A 914 -7.69 34.51 2.61
C ALA A 914 -6.27 34.97 2.23
N VAL A 915 -5.31 34.06 2.38
CA VAL A 915 -3.92 34.24 1.95
C VAL A 915 -3.51 33.06 1.08
N THR A 916 -3.05 33.33 -0.14
CA THR A 916 -2.41 32.32 -0.99
C THR A 916 -0.90 32.41 -0.79
N VAL A 917 -0.34 31.34 -0.23
CA VAL A 917 1.10 31.16 -0.07
C VAL A 917 1.63 30.46 -1.31
N VAL A 918 2.69 31.00 -1.92
CA VAL A 918 3.34 30.41 -3.09
C VAL A 918 4.84 30.32 -2.82
N VAL A 919 5.41 29.14 -2.99
CA VAL A 919 6.87 28.95 -2.93
C VAL A 919 7.41 29.06 -4.35
N GLY A 920 8.09 30.17 -4.63
CA GLY A 920 8.77 30.39 -5.91
C GLY A 920 10.00 29.51 -6.05
N GLY A 921 10.25 29.01 -7.26
CA GLY A 921 11.54 28.38 -7.61
C GLY A 921 11.60 26.86 -7.58
N VAL A 922 10.57 26.19 -7.05
CA VAL A 922 10.48 24.73 -7.06
C VAL A 922 9.47 24.33 -8.12
N ALA A 923 9.95 23.76 -9.22
CA ALA A 923 9.10 23.16 -10.23
C ALA A 923 8.51 21.87 -9.65
N ALA A 924 7.46 21.99 -8.81
CA ALA A 924 6.40 21.00 -8.91
C ALA A 924 6.06 20.94 -10.41
N PRO A 925 6.11 19.77 -11.07
CA PRO A 925 6.08 19.66 -12.52
C PRO A 925 5.00 20.51 -13.22
N ASP A 926 3.92 20.83 -12.50
CA ASP A 926 2.74 21.50 -13.05
C ASP A 926 2.27 22.75 -12.29
N ASN A 927 3.07 23.38 -11.41
CA ASN A 927 2.64 24.53 -10.58
C ASN A 927 1.29 24.28 -9.85
N LYS A 928 1.08 23.04 -9.39
CA LYS A 928 -0.19 22.60 -8.82
C LYS A 928 -0.48 23.32 -7.50
N GLY A 929 -1.67 23.90 -7.38
CA GLY A 929 -2.20 24.39 -6.11
C GLY A 929 -2.79 23.26 -5.28
N ALA A 930 -2.56 23.30 -3.97
CA ALA A 930 -3.21 22.42 -3.01
C ALA A 930 -4.65 22.86 -2.73
N ASP A 931 -5.43 21.96 -2.14
CA ASP A 931 -6.76 22.28 -1.62
C ASP A 931 -6.68 23.38 -0.56
N ASN A 932 -7.74 24.20 -0.50
CA ASN A 932 -7.82 25.29 0.47
C ASN A 932 -7.79 24.76 1.91
N ILE A 933 -6.93 25.35 2.74
CA ILE A 933 -6.91 25.11 4.18
C ILE A 933 -8.02 25.96 4.81
N ASN A 934 -9.01 25.28 5.39
CA ASN A 934 -10.14 25.88 6.08
C ASN A 934 -10.03 25.58 7.57
N ASN A 935 -9.62 26.57 8.37
CA ASN A 935 -9.60 26.47 9.82
C ASN A 935 -10.17 27.75 10.42
N ALA A 936 -11.26 27.61 11.19
CA ALA A 936 -11.98 28.72 11.81
C ALA A 936 -11.12 29.54 12.78
N LEU A 937 -10.06 28.93 13.34
CA LEU A 937 -9.16 29.55 14.30
C LEU A 937 -8.07 30.40 13.64
N ILE A 938 -7.93 30.32 12.31
CA ILE A 938 -7.03 31.19 11.55
C ILE A 938 -7.79 32.49 11.30
N ILE A 939 -7.55 33.49 12.14
CA ILE A 939 -8.28 34.77 12.14
C ILE A 939 -7.42 35.94 11.69
N THR A 940 -6.10 35.74 11.54
CA THR A 940 -5.14 36.76 11.11
C THR A 940 -4.39 36.35 9.86
N GLU A 941 -3.89 37.36 9.14
CA GLU A 941 -3.03 37.16 7.97
C GLU A 941 -1.72 36.44 8.33
N THR A 942 -1.10 36.81 9.46
CA THR A 942 0.16 36.19 9.91
C THR A 942 -0.01 34.69 10.16
N GLN A 943 -1.09 34.27 10.82
CA GLN A 943 -1.38 32.84 11.02
C GLN A 943 -1.57 32.12 9.69
N ALA A 944 -2.34 32.71 8.77
CA ALA A 944 -2.59 32.13 7.45
C ALA A 944 -1.29 31.94 6.65
N VAL A 945 -0.38 32.91 6.71
CA VAL A 945 0.96 32.80 6.12
C VAL A 945 1.75 31.66 6.75
N THR A 946 1.86 31.61 8.08
CA THR A 946 2.62 30.58 8.80
C THR A 946 2.11 29.18 8.50
N VAL A 947 0.78 28.97 8.55
CA VAL A 947 0.17 27.67 8.24
C VAL A 947 0.41 27.27 6.78
N GLY A 948 0.26 28.21 5.84
CA GLY A 948 0.52 27.92 4.43
C GLY A 948 1.99 27.63 4.14
N GLN A 949 2.94 28.29 4.82
CA GLN A 949 4.37 27.99 4.70
C GLN A 949 4.68 26.58 5.21
N ILE A 950 4.18 26.22 6.40
CA ILE A 950 4.41 24.91 7.01
C ILE A 950 3.81 23.79 6.16
N TYR A 951 2.65 24.02 5.56
CA TYR A 951 2.08 23.09 4.59
C TYR A 951 3.00 22.92 3.38
N LEU A 952 3.51 24.01 2.81
CA LEU A 952 4.38 23.94 1.64
C LEU A 952 5.77 23.37 1.98
N TYR A 953 6.30 23.56 3.18
CA TYR A 953 7.55 22.90 3.59
C TYR A 953 7.48 21.38 3.47
N ASP A 954 6.31 20.77 3.71
CA ASP A 954 6.12 19.35 3.48
C ASP A 954 5.86 18.97 2.02
N ASN A 955 5.32 19.86 1.20
CA ASN A 955 4.75 19.47 -0.09
C ASN A 955 5.41 20.12 -1.32
N SER A 956 6.20 21.17 -1.13
CA SER A 956 6.87 21.90 -2.22
C SER A 956 8.32 21.50 -2.42
N TYR A 957 8.91 20.73 -1.50
CA TYR A 957 10.30 20.29 -1.57
C TYR A 957 10.37 18.83 -2.00
N ARG A 958 11.47 18.45 -2.65
CA ARG A 958 11.79 17.05 -2.86
C ARG A 958 12.23 16.49 -1.52
N ARG A 959 11.50 15.50 -1.00
CA ARG A 959 11.78 14.93 0.32
C ARG A 959 12.56 13.63 0.16
N ARG A 960 13.66 13.51 0.91
CA ARG A 960 14.46 12.29 1.01
C ARG A 960 14.23 11.70 2.40
N LYS A 961 13.53 10.58 2.46
CA LYS A 961 13.19 9.90 3.71
C LYS A 961 14.20 8.77 3.95
N TYR A 962 14.92 8.87 5.05
CA TYR A 962 15.83 7.82 5.54
C TYR A 962 15.23 7.17 6.77
N THR A 963 15.12 5.85 6.77
CA THR A 963 14.72 5.07 7.94
C THR A 963 15.95 4.34 8.45
N LEU A 964 16.46 4.75 9.61
CA LEU A 964 17.72 4.29 10.19
C LEU A 964 17.43 3.42 11.40
N ASP A 965 17.94 2.19 11.42
CA ASP A 965 18.08 1.45 12.66
C ASP A 965 19.45 1.78 13.27
N VAL A 966 19.49 2.32 14.48
CA VAL A 966 20.72 2.69 15.19
C VAL A 966 20.72 2.12 16.61
N PRO A 967 21.87 2.04 17.30
CA PRO A 967 21.87 1.88 18.75
C PRO A 967 21.12 3.05 19.41
N TYR A 968 20.42 2.79 20.51
CA TYR A 968 19.66 3.83 21.22
C TYR A 968 20.54 5.06 21.50
N CYS A 969 20.12 6.19 20.94
CA CYS A 969 20.77 7.48 21.06
C CYS A 969 19.84 8.54 21.68
N GLY A 970 18.59 8.19 21.96
CA GLY A 970 17.61 9.07 22.61
C GLY A 970 17.12 10.16 21.66
N ALA A 971 16.96 9.83 20.38
CA ALA A 971 16.54 10.79 19.38
C ALA A 971 15.14 11.36 19.69
N GLN A 972 14.97 12.64 19.36
CA GLN A 972 13.73 13.37 19.58
C GLN A 972 13.23 13.92 18.25
N ASP A 973 11.92 13.82 18.01
CA ASP A 973 11.30 14.42 16.84
C ASP A 973 11.48 15.95 16.83
N GLY A 974 11.59 16.52 15.63
CA GLY A 974 11.91 17.93 15.42
C GLY A 974 13.41 18.27 15.51
N SER A 975 14.26 17.37 16.01
CA SER A 975 15.72 17.59 16.05
C SER A 975 16.35 17.52 14.67
N VAL A 976 17.38 18.34 14.43
CA VAL A 976 18.19 18.26 13.22
C VAL A 976 19.14 17.07 13.31
N ALA A 977 19.17 16.23 12.28
CA ALA A 977 20.10 15.11 12.15
C ALA A 977 20.86 15.19 10.83
N SER A 978 22.13 14.80 10.84
CA SER A 978 22.91 14.55 9.63
C SER A 978 23.03 13.06 9.39
N VAL A 979 22.85 12.65 8.14
CA VAL A 979 23.11 11.29 7.67
C VAL A 979 24.27 11.39 6.68
N ASN A 980 25.41 10.80 7.04
CA ASN A 980 26.61 10.78 6.22
C ASN A 980 26.97 9.35 5.83
N ASP A 981 26.80 9.02 4.56
CA ASP A 981 27.28 7.78 3.98
C ASP A 981 28.45 8.09 3.03
N ASP A 982 29.65 8.08 3.60
CA ASP A 982 30.90 8.33 2.87
C ASP A 982 31.09 7.35 1.70
N GLU A 983 30.50 6.14 1.73
CA GLU A 983 30.63 5.14 0.67
C GLU A 983 29.71 5.44 -0.53
N SER A 984 28.51 5.98 -0.30
CA SER A 984 27.64 6.47 -1.39
C SER A 984 27.89 7.93 -1.77
N GLY A 985 28.76 8.64 -1.03
CA GLY A 985 28.96 10.08 -1.17
C GLY A 985 27.75 10.90 -0.75
N THR A 986 26.82 10.30 0.01
CA THR A 986 25.56 10.94 0.39
C THR A 986 25.73 11.64 1.73
N TYR A 987 25.76 12.97 1.70
CA TYR A 987 25.62 13.81 2.88
C TYR A 987 24.27 14.52 2.86
N MET A 988 23.47 14.33 3.91
CA MET A 988 22.18 14.98 4.05
C MET A 988 21.99 15.50 5.48
N LYS A 989 21.41 16.71 5.61
CA LYS A 989 20.85 17.21 6.87
C LYS A 989 19.33 17.26 6.76
N GLY A 990 18.65 16.77 7.79
CA GLY A 990 17.21 16.65 7.81
C GLY A 990 16.64 16.76 9.22
N ILE A 991 15.33 16.60 9.31
CA ILE A 991 14.58 16.67 10.57
C ILE A 991 14.14 15.27 10.96
N VAL A 992 14.34 14.89 12.23
CA VAL A 992 13.81 13.64 12.79
C VAL A 992 12.29 13.76 12.90
N ARG A 993 11.55 12.83 12.27
CA ARG A 993 10.07 12.75 12.31
C ARG A 993 9.54 11.59 13.16
N GLU A 994 10.37 10.58 13.39
CA GLU A 994 10.05 9.43 14.22
C GLU A 994 11.32 8.92 14.90
N ALA A 995 11.19 8.43 16.13
CA ALA A 995 12.27 7.85 16.91
C ALA A 995 11.75 6.68 17.77
N SER A 996 11.41 5.55 17.14
CA SER A 996 10.81 4.41 17.85
C SER A 996 11.88 3.53 18.50
N VAL A 997 11.72 3.16 19.77
CA VAL A 997 12.71 2.36 20.53
C VAL A 997 12.24 0.91 20.66
N GLU A 998 13.08 -0.02 20.22
CA GLU A 998 12.91 -1.46 20.43
C GLU A 998 13.94 -1.97 21.46
N ILE A 999 13.45 -2.66 22.49
CA ILE A 999 14.26 -3.37 23.48
C ILE A 999 13.95 -4.85 23.35
N SER A 1000 14.88 -5.65 22.85
CA SER A 1000 14.74 -7.10 22.73
C SER A 1000 15.69 -7.82 23.68
N LEU A 1001 15.20 -8.83 24.39
CA LEU A 1001 16.01 -9.64 25.31
C LEU A 1001 16.40 -10.96 24.65
N SER A 1002 17.71 -11.22 24.58
CA SER A 1002 18.24 -12.48 24.05
C SER A 1002 17.73 -13.67 24.88
N SER A 1003 17.33 -14.74 24.17
CA SER A 1003 16.82 -15.96 24.80
C SER A 1003 17.89 -16.71 25.61
N LYS A 1004 19.18 -16.53 25.29
CA LYS A 1004 20.28 -17.29 25.88
C LYS A 1004 20.85 -16.68 27.16
N ASP A 1005 21.13 -15.38 27.15
CA ASP A 1005 21.87 -14.67 28.21
C ASP A 1005 21.05 -13.53 28.84
N LYS A 1006 19.83 -13.27 28.34
CA LYS A 1006 18.96 -12.17 28.80
C LYS A 1006 19.64 -10.80 28.71
N SER A 1007 20.66 -10.64 27.85
CA SER A 1007 21.22 -9.32 27.58
C SER A 1007 20.23 -8.51 26.73
N PRO A 1008 19.96 -7.24 27.10
CA PRO A 1008 19.10 -6.36 26.33
C PRO A 1008 19.84 -5.89 25.08
N LYS A 1009 19.13 -5.90 23.95
CA LYS A 1009 19.54 -5.25 22.71
C LYS A 1009 18.63 -4.06 22.50
N PHE A 1010 19.23 -2.88 22.44
CA PHE A 1010 18.55 -1.64 22.16
C PHE A 1010 18.75 -1.29 20.69
N LYS A 1011 17.64 -1.01 20.03
CA LYS A 1011 17.58 -0.52 18.66
C LYS A 1011 16.63 0.68 18.67
N GLU A 1012 17.02 1.78 18.05
CA GLU A 1012 16.15 2.93 17.82
C GLU A 1012 15.99 3.08 16.31
N THR A 1013 14.75 3.05 15.85
CA THR A 1013 14.38 3.27 14.45
C THR A 1013 14.03 4.74 14.29
N ILE A 1014 14.86 5.46 13.53
CA ILE A 1014 14.78 6.91 13.35
C ILE A 1014 14.43 7.21 11.91
N VAL A 1015 13.40 8.03 11.72
CA VAL A 1015 13.03 8.52 10.37
C VAL A 1015 13.51 9.96 10.23
N VAL A 1016 14.42 10.22 9.29
CA VAL A 1016 14.95 11.56 8.99
C VAL A 1016 14.47 12.00 7.61
N TYR A 1017 13.86 13.19 7.55
CA TYR A 1017 13.45 13.82 6.29
C TYR A 1017 14.44 14.93 5.91
N GLY A 1018 15.16 14.71 4.80
CA GLY A 1018 15.94 15.74 4.12
C GLY A 1018 15.09 16.48 3.09
N TYR A 1019 15.36 17.77 2.89
CA TYR A 1019 14.60 18.65 2.01
C TYR A 1019 15.52 19.29 0.99
N ASP A 1020 15.35 18.94 -0.30
CA ASP A 1020 16.15 19.47 -1.39
C ASP A 1020 15.32 20.38 -2.31
N ASN A 1021 15.96 21.45 -2.80
CA ASN A 1021 15.43 22.21 -3.92
C ASN A 1021 15.66 21.41 -5.22
N TYR A 1022 14.57 21.09 -5.92
CA TYR A 1022 14.56 20.28 -7.15
C TYR A 1022 15.54 20.75 -8.27
N LYS A 1023 16.00 22.01 -8.22
CA LYS A 1023 16.81 22.64 -9.29
C LYS A 1023 18.33 22.49 -9.19
N ASN A 1024 18.88 21.84 -8.18
CA ASN A 1024 20.30 21.47 -8.19
C ASN A 1024 20.43 19.95 -8.27
N PRO A 1025 20.48 19.34 -9.47
CA PRO A 1025 21.17 18.06 -9.59
C PRO A 1025 22.59 18.31 -9.08
N VAL A 1026 22.93 17.65 -7.98
CA VAL A 1026 24.30 17.59 -7.47
C VAL A 1026 25.16 17.12 -8.62
N LYS A 1027 26.14 17.93 -9.00
CA LYS A 1027 27.15 17.60 -10.01
C LYS A 1027 28.17 16.63 -9.46
#